data_AF-A0A431NSE7-F1
#
_entry.id   AF-A0A431NSE7-F1
#
_cell.length_a   1.000
_cell.length_b   1.000
_cell.length_c   1.000
_cell.angle_alpha   90.00
_cell.angle_beta   90.00
_cell.angle_gamma   90.00
#
_symmetry.space_group_name_H-M   'P 1'
#
loop_
_entity.id
_entity.type
_entity.pdbx_description
1 polymer ?
#
loop_
_entity_poly.entity_id
_entity_poly.type
_entity_poly.pdbx_seq_one_letter_code
_entity_poly.pdbx_strand_id
1 'polypeptide(L)'
;MPNDWRFAGAFAALLLTLLFGPSALAQTGSAAPAKATTSPIMWRLKNPFRYFTKPEHFAFYAEAARAHHAANAADVVLATERTLAEKTDGRGWAAGIFEHVVDEACWYTAAAAPNGNGNGAAKGANGNTGKANGNSEACGAYIKPKFHVVVLQAPGIAGACTWTLGATRVDKADCRQPAEMAIAYPEGGEVVLTSARAEVAREIIKVEDLLIVGMGDSFGAGDGNPDRPVSFRGNRPLSYDAERDGYPQRNGVPADARYSDPRFRNKGAGWVHRGCHRSLYSHQLRTALHLALDDVAGKRAVTYLGLACSGSTMLSMFGVYNGYEDPVSNADPVHAKRKLELSQVDILAHALCEPGSARVDTETNYNEGEYLEIGDRKIHAFACPPEKRLRTPDLVLLSVGGNDVGFAGLVSNAALRNRFLGYVKLFDEDPRITPENANVFMGRIPGRYAALAKAIGNISGISAKRVVLTAYPDMDQDADGKVCASGTRGMDVGVAWQLEGKAVAATQKFMDDVLTPGMEQSAKAAGWTFAWRHRSEGHFQRHGLCAVTREELEDPALANIQFPRFKDVDGLGTWGPFKPADYRPYATRQRFFLTPNDAFLASHFHTTHIPILDGGPEVQIALWSAWSGAFHPTAEGQAVMADAVLWEARRLLASAEK
;
A
#
# COMPACT_ATOMS: atom_id res chain seq x y z
N MET A 1 -71.62 4.82 -21.79
CA MET A 1 -71.32 3.93 -22.94
C MET A 1 -70.08 3.12 -22.61
N PRO A 2 -70.12 1.81 -22.86
CA PRO A 2 -69.52 0.76 -22.02
C PRO A 2 -68.40 0.01 -22.79
N ASN A 3 -67.68 -0.96 -22.22
CA ASN A 3 -68.08 -2.38 -22.09
C ASN A 3 -67.14 -3.03 -21.05
N ASP A 4 -67.66 -3.60 -19.95
CA ASP A 4 -68.27 -4.95 -19.80
C ASP A 4 -67.24 -6.08 -20.05
N TRP A 5 -67.00 -7.06 -19.17
CA TRP A 5 -67.82 -8.22 -18.75
C TRP A 5 -66.95 -9.02 -17.72
N ARG A 6 -67.39 -9.88 -16.78
CA ARG A 6 -68.62 -10.22 -16.05
C ARG A 6 -68.31 -11.51 -15.22
N PHE A 7 -68.88 -11.61 -14.00
CA PHE A 7 -69.28 -12.83 -13.23
C PHE A 7 -68.19 -13.78 -12.66
N ALA A 8 -68.37 -14.49 -11.53
CA ALA A 8 -69.33 -14.51 -10.41
C ALA A 8 -68.93 -15.61 -9.39
N GLY A 9 -69.32 -15.42 -8.10
CA GLY A 9 -69.68 -16.42 -7.06
C GLY A 9 -68.72 -17.58 -6.73
N ALA A 10 -68.84 -18.33 -5.64
CA ALA A 10 -69.46 -18.21 -4.32
C ALA A 10 -69.08 -19.51 -3.57
N PHE A 11 -68.80 -19.40 -2.27
CA PHE A 11 -68.98 -20.40 -1.20
C PHE A 11 -69.15 -21.90 -1.54
N ALA A 12 -68.34 -22.77 -0.94
CA ALA A 12 -68.70 -23.56 0.27
C ALA A 12 -67.85 -24.83 0.41
N ALA A 13 -67.47 -25.11 1.66
CA ALA A 13 -66.80 -26.31 2.10
C ALA A 13 -67.73 -27.53 2.09
N LEU A 14 -67.16 -28.72 1.87
CA LEU A 14 -67.78 -29.97 2.32
C LEU A 14 -66.70 -30.98 2.75
N LEU A 15 -66.80 -31.43 3.99
CA LEU A 15 -66.11 -32.59 4.55
C LEU A 15 -66.47 -33.85 3.75
N LEU A 16 -65.48 -34.71 3.51
CA LEU A 16 -65.73 -36.13 3.28
C LEU A 16 -64.78 -36.98 4.13
N THR A 17 -65.36 -37.61 5.15
CA THR A 17 -64.80 -38.72 5.91
C THR A 17 -64.80 -39.99 5.07
N LEU A 18 -63.65 -40.66 4.96
CA LEU A 18 -63.56 -42.06 4.52
C LEU A 18 -62.63 -42.83 5.45
N LEU A 19 -63.23 -43.78 6.16
CA LEU A 19 -62.60 -44.84 6.96
C LEU A 19 -62.28 -46.03 6.05
N PHE A 20 -61.03 -46.47 6.01
CA PHE A 20 -60.66 -47.88 5.77
C PHE A 20 -59.39 -48.22 6.56
N GLY A 21 -59.45 -49.33 7.29
CA GLY A 21 -58.41 -49.87 8.17
C GLY A 21 -57.31 -50.67 7.45
N PRO A 22 -56.53 -51.49 8.18
CA PRO A 22 -55.10 -51.29 8.33
C PRO A 22 -54.25 -52.26 7.50
N SER A 23 -53.13 -51.77 6.97
CA SER A 23 -52.04 -52.61 6.45
C SER A 23 -50.77 -52.24 7.20
N ALA A 24 -50.26 -53.21 7.98
CA ALA A 24 -49.00 -53.12 8.69
C ALA A 24 -47.84 -52.97 7.70
N LEU A 25 -47.09 -51.87 7.79
CA LEU A 25 -45.76 -51.73 7.22
C LEU A 25 -44.83 -51.21 8.31
N ALA A 26 -43.72 -51.93 8.45
CA ALA A 26 -42.72 -51.77 9.49
C ALA A 26 -42.20 -50.34 9.57
N GLN A 27 -42.25 -49.76 10.77
CA GLN A 27 -41.49 -48.55 11.10
C GLN A 27 -40.00 -48.93 11.18
N THR A 28 -39.27 -48.65 10.11
CA THR A 28 -37.84 -48.41 10.21
C THR A 28 -37.67 -47.13 11.02
N GLY A 29 -36.97 -47.24 12.15
CA GLY A 29 -36.65 -46.09 12.99
C GLY A 29 -35.92 -45.03 12.17
N SER A 30 -36.60 -43.93 11.91
CA SER A 30 -35.96 -42.70 11.46
C SER A 30 -35.05 -42.24 12.59
N ALA A 31 -33.74 -42.42 12.42
CA ALA A 31 -32.75 -41.77 13.24
C ALA A 31 -33.01 -40.26 13.15
N ALA A 32 -33.31 -39.64 14.29
CA ALA A 32 -33.37 -38.19 14.39
C ALA A 32 -32.07 -37.59 13.82
N PRO A 33 -32.13 -36.49 13.05
CA PRO A 33 -30.92 -35.84 12.59
C PRO A 33 -30.09 -35.46 13.81
N ALA A 34 -28.88 -35.99 13.89
CA ALA A 34 -27.92 -35.61 14.91
C ALA A 34 -27.79 -34.08 14.88
N LYS A 35 -28.18 -33.41 15.98
CA LYS A 35 -27.86 -31.99 16.17
C LYS A 35 -26.37 -31.85 15.92
N ALA A 36 -26.00 -31.07 14.91
CA ALA A 36 -24.62 -30.68 14.68
C ALA A 36 -24.14 -29.91 15.92
N THR A 37 -23.51 -30.61 16.86
CA THR A 37 -22.74 -30.00 17.93
C THR A 37 -21.58 -29.29 17.26
N THR A 38 -21.57 -27.96 17.33
CA THR A 38 -20.42 -27.13 16.97
C THR A 38 -19.19 -27.68 17.69
N SER A 39 -18.13 -27.98 16.94
CA SER A 39 -16.84 -28.42 17.48
C SER A 39 -16.44 -27.50 18.65
N PRO A 40 -16.03 -28.06 19.82
CA PRO A 40 -15.53 -27.25 20.93
C PRO A 40 -14.15 -26.66 20.64
N ILE A 41 -13.51 -27.07 19.54
CA ILE A 41 -12.24 -26.53 19.08
C ILE A 41 -12.50 -25.16 18.44
N MET A 42 -11.90 -24.14 19.01
CA MET A 42 -11.79 -22.81 18.42
C MET A 42 -10.38 -22.63 17.90
N TRP A 43 -10.25 -22.09 16.70
CA TRP A 43 -8.94 -21.81 16.13
C TRP A 43 -8.95 -20.52 15.32
N ARG A 44 -7.78 -19.89 15.31
CA ARG A 44 -7.45 -18.72 14.50
C ARG A 44 -5.98 -18.78 14.13
N LEU A 45 -5.58 -18.03 13.12
CA LEU A 45 -4.19 -17.84 12.77
C LEU A 45 -3.46 -17.08 13.88
N LYS A 46 -2.21 -17.47 14.11
CA LYS A 46 -1.29 -16.71 14.96
C LYS A 46 -1.01 -15.34 14.34
N ASN A 47 -0.82 -15.30 13.02
CA ASN A 47 -0.54 -14.09 12.27
C ASN A 47 -1.33 -14.06 10.95
N PRO A 48 -2.51 -13.40 10.92
CA PRO A 48 -3.30 -13.25 9.70
C PRO A 48 -2.62 -12.41 8.61
N PHE A 49 -1.76 -11.45 8.95
CA PHE A 49 -1.06 -10.60 7.98
C PHE A 49 0.45 -10.84 8.01
N ARG A 50 0.92 -11.75 7.15
CA ARG A 50 2.28 -12.31 7.19
C ARG A 50 3.37 -11.31 6.81
N TYR A 51 3.00 -10.19 6.17
CA TYR A 51 3.94 -9.14 5.84
C TYR A 51 4.58 -8.54 7.11
N PHE A 52 3.84 -8.47 8.21
CA PHE A 52 4.41 -8.19 9.53
C PHE A 52 4.96 -9.48 10.12
N THR A 53 6.27 -9.53 10.38
CA THR A 53 6.93 -10.74 10.93
C THR A 53 6.55 -11.01 12.39
N LYS A 54 5.99 -10.01 13.07
CA LYS A 54 5.60 -10.02 14.47
C LYS A 54 4.07 -9.97 14.59
N PRO A 55 3.40 -11.02 15.13
CA PRO A 55 1.95 -11.05 15.31
C PRO A 55 1.38 -9.85 16.09
N GLU A 56 2.14 -9.33 17.05
CA GLU A 56 1.76 -8.18 17.88
C GLU A 56 1.57 -6.89 17.07
N HIS A 57 2.28 -6.73 15.95
CA HIS A 57 2.14 -5.57 15.08
C HIS A 57 0.81 -5.58 14.33
N PHE A 58 0.39 -6.75 13.85
CA PHE A 58 -0.94 -6.92 13.28
C PHE A 58 -2.00 -6.71 14.36
N ALA A 59 -1.81 -7.26 15.56
CA ALA A 59 -2.76 -7.13 16.67
C ALA A 59 -2.98 -5.67 17.08
N PHE A 60 -1.92 -4.85 17.11
CA PHE A 60 -1.99 -3.42 17.41
C PHE A 60 -2.88 -2.67 16.39
N TYR A 61 -2.65 -2.88 15.09
CA TYR A 61 -3.48 -2.27 14.05
C TYR A 61 -4.93 -2.80 14.10
N ALA A 62 -5.08 -4.12 14.26
CA ALA A 62 -6.38 -4.79 14.34
C ALA A 62 -7.23 -4.31 15.52
N GLU A 63 -6.60 -3.89 16.62
CA GLU A 63 -7.31 -3.30 17.76
C GLU A 63 -7.95 -1.95 17.39
N ALA A 64 -7.23 -1.08 16.67
CA ALA A 64 -7.78 0.18 16.19
C ALA A 64 -8.91 -0.04 15.17
N ALA A 65 -8.72 -0.98 14.23
CA ALA A 65 -9.73 -1.30 13.22
C ALA A 65 -11.02 -1.87 13.84
N ARG A 66 -10.91 -2.69 14.89
CA ARG A 66 -12.06 -3.31 15.56
C ARG A 66 -13.08 -2.32 16.12
N ALA A 67 -12.66 -1.09 16.45
CA ALA A 67 -13.58 -0.03 16.87
C ALA A 67 -14.58 0.37 15.77
N HIS A 68 -14.26 0.09 14.51
CA HIS A 68 -15.01 0.50 13.32
C HIS A 68 -15.59 -0.65 12.53
N HIS A 69 -15.46 -1.88 13.02
CA HIS A 69 -15.78 -3.13 12.32
C HIS A 69 -17.28 -3.42 12.14
N ALA A 70 -18.15 -2.40 12.23
CA ALA A 70 -19.53 -2.55 11.77
C ALA A 70 -19.50 -2.95 10.29
N ALA A 71 -20.09 -4.10 9.97
CA ALA A 71 -20.05 -4.69 8.64
C ALA A 71 -20.44 -3.64 7.58
N ASN A 72 -19.51 -3.37 6.65
CA ASN A 72 -19.66 -2.42 5.54
C ASN A 72 -19.59 -0.93 5.87
N ALA A 73 -18.93 -0.50 6.95
CA ALA A 73 -18.52 0.90 7.07
C ALA A 73 -17.70 1.29 5.81
N ALA A 74 -18.21 2.24 5.03
CA ALA A 74 -17.63 2.64 3.74
C ALA A 74 -16.22 3.25 3.89
N ASP A 75 -15.91 3.79 5.08
CA ASP A 75 -14.70 4.54 5.38
C ASP A 75 -13.89 3.90 6.54
N VAL A 76 -13.89 2.57 6.60
CA VAL A 76 -13.30 1.81 7.72
C VAL A 76 -11.79 2.02 7.83
N VAL A 77 -11.09 2.17 6.70
CA VAL A 77 -9.63 2.40 6.69
C VAL A 77 -9.33 3.80 7.20
N LEU A 78 -10.06 4.83 6.73
CA LEU A 78 -9.92 6.20 7.24
C LEU A 78 -10.21 6.27 8.75
N ALA A 79 -11.30 5.66 9.21
CA ALA A 79 -11.64 5.66 10.64
C ALA A 79 -10.58 4.96 11.50
N THR A 80 -10.00 3.87 10.98
CA THR A 80 -8.87 3.17 11.60
C THR A 80 -7.64 4.08 11.69
N GLU A 81 -7.29 4.78 10.60
CA GLU A 81 -6.15 5.69 10.58
C GLU A 81 -6.31 6.83 11.61
N ARG A 82 -7.50 7.43 11.72
CA ARG A 82 -7.78 8.46 12.73
C ARG A 82 -7.60 7.95 14.16
N THR A 83 -8.04 6.73 14.42
CA THR A 83 -7.83 6.10 15.74
C THR A 83 -6.35 5.87 16.02
N LEU A 84 -5.57 5.47 15.02
CA LEU A 84 -4.13 5.28 15.14
C LEU A 84 -3.39 6.62 15.31
N ALA A 85 -3.81 7.66 14.59
CA ALA A 85 -3.31 9.02 14.74
C ALA A 85 -3.50 9.52 16.18
N GLU A 86 -4.70 9.37 16.75
CA GLU A 86 -4.97 9.72 18.15
C GLU A 86 -4.12 8.90 19.12
N LYS A 87 -4.08 7.56 18.97
CA LYS A 87 -3.27 6.67 19.83
C LYS A 87 -1.78 6.99 19.81
N THR A 88 -1.29 7.63 18.75
CA THR A 88 0.13 7.96 18.56
C THR A 88 0.42 9.45 18.68
N ASP A 89 -0.53 10.26 19.13
CA ASP A 89 -0.40 11.72 19.24
C ASP A 89 0.03 12.38 17.90
N GLY A 90 -0.43 11.81 16.77
CA GLY A 90 -0.09 12.24 15.42
C GLY A 90 1.38 12.00 15.01
N ARG A 91 2.11 11.15 15.74
CA ARG A 91 3.51 10.79 15.43
C ARG A 91 3.66 9.57 14.53
N GLY A 92 2.56 8.87 14.28
CA GLY A 92 2.51 7.76 13.33
C GLY A 92 2.71 6.40 13.99
N TRP A 93 1.92 5.42 13.54
CA TRP A 93 1.91 4.06 14.09
C TRP A 93 2.97 3.13 13.49
N ALA A 94 3.45 3.43 12.28
CA ALA A 94 4.35 2.55 11.53
C ALA A 94 5.80 2.52 12.06
N ALA A 95 6.21 3.50 12.87
CA ALA A 95 7.61 3.71 13.26
C ALA A 95 8.23 2.54 14.02
N GLY A 96 7.42 1.79 14.78
CA GLY A 96 7.86 0.57 15.48
C GLY A 96 7.71 -0.72 14.67
N ILE A 97 7.13 -0.66 13.47
CA ILE A 97 6.68 -1.82 12.69
C ILE A 97 7.51 -2.02 11.42
N PHE A 98 7.90 -0.96 10.73
CA PHE A 98 8.47 -1.03 9.37
C PHE A 98 9.81 -1.79 9.26
N GLU A 99 10.60 -1.85 10.33
CA GLU A 99 11.84 -2.66 10.38
C GLU A 99 11.56 -4.15 10.60
N HIS A 100 10.31 -4.51 10.92
CA HIS A 100 9.85 -5.87 11.23
C HIS A 100 8.88 -6.41 10.17
N VAL A 101 9.06 -5.99 8.93
CA VAL A 101 8.39 -6.56 7.76
C VAL A 101 9.20 -7.71 7.17
N VAL A 102 8.60 -8.49 6.27
CA VAL A 102 9.31 -9.54 5.51
C VAL A 102 10.58 -8.98 4.85
N ASP A 103 11.62 -9.79 4.77
CA ASP A 103 12.86 -9.38 4.10
C ASP A 103 12.65 -9.36 2.58
N GLU A 104 12.42 -8.17 2.03
CA GLU A 104 12.14 -8.01 0.60
C GLU A 104 13.40 -8.16 -0.29
N ALA A 105 14.61 -8.12 0.30
CA ALA A 105 15.88 -8.07 -0.43
C ALA A 105 16.09 -9.24 -1.39
N CYS A 106 15.61 -10.42 -1.00
CA CYS A 106 15.74 -11.64 -1.77
C CYS A 106 15.00 -11.66 -3.11
N TRP A 107 14.02 -10.78 -3.34
CA TRP A 107 13.32 -10.68 -4.62
C TRP A 107 13.98 -9.69 -5.58
N TYR A 108 14.91 -8.88 -5.10
CA TYR A 108 15.44 -7.74 -5.84
C TYR A 108 16.67 -8.03 -6.67
N THR A 109 17.25 -9.22 -6.50
CA THR A 109 18.43 -9.68 -7.23
C THR A 109 18.07 -10.92 -8.03
N ALA A 110 18.57 -11.03 -9.27
CA ALA A 110 18.42 -12.26 -10.03
C ALA A 110 19.13 -13.42 -9.33
N ALA A 111 18.45 -14.56 -9.17
CA ALA A 111 19.10 -15.78 -8.72
C ALA A 111 20.16 -16.20 -9.76
N ALA A 112 21.41 -16.39 -9.33
CA ALA A 112 22.46 -16.92 -10.21
C ALA A 112 22.03 -18.30 -10.75
N ALA A 113 22.14 -18.51 -12.06
CA ALA A 113 21.89 -19.83 -12.65
C ALA A 113 22.81 -20.87 -11.99
N PRO A 114 22.32 -22.07 -11.63
CA PRO A 114 23.19 -23.13 -11.16
C PRO A 114 24.15 -23.49 -12.31
N ASN A 115 25.43 -23.17 -12.15
CA ASN A 115 26.46 -23.58 -13.10
C ASN A 115 26.45 -25.11 -13.20
N GLY A 116 26.23 -25.62 -14.41
CA GLY A 116 26.05 -27.05 -14.73
C GLY A 116 27.26 -27.97 -14.51
N ASN A 117 28.24 -27.58 -13.67
CA ASN A 117 29.31 -28.45 -13.25
C ASN A 117 29.13 -28.81 -11.77
N GLY A 118 28.65 -30.03 -11.54
CA GLY A 118 28.63 -30.66 -10.22
C GLY A 118 30.05 -30.71 -9.66
N ASN A 119 30.37 -29.76 -8.77
CA ASN A 119 31.39 -29.77 -7.70
C ASN A 119 31.84 -28.35 -7.30
N GLY A 120 30.92 -27.39 -7.30
CA GLY A 120 31.12 -26.11 -6.63
C GLY A 120 29.79 -25.63 -6.07
N ALA A 121 29.61 -25.71 -4.75
CA ALA A 121 28.50 -25.03 -4.09
C ALA A 121 28.53 -23.55 -4.48
N ALA A 122 27.56 -23.11 -5.27
CA ALA A 122 27.48 -21.76 -5.80
C ALA A 122 27.44 -20.75 -4.64
N LYS A 123 28.55 -20.02 -4.44
CA LYS A 123 28.62 -18.83 -3.57
C LYS A 123 28.05 -17.59 -4.28
N GLY A 124 26.87 -17.72 -4.88
CA GLY A 124 26.13 -16.62 -5.51
C GLY A 124 24.65 -16.75 -5.19
N ALA A 125 24.07 -15.71 -4.58
CA ALA A 125 22.63 -15.48 -4.40
C ALA A 125 21.77 -16.50 -3.61
N ASN A 126 22.34 -17.57 -3.04
CA ASN A 126 21.70 -18.39 -1.99
C ASN A 126 22.46 -18.36 -0.65
N GLY A 127 23.50 -17.51 -0.56
CA GLY A 127 24.37 -17.36 0.60
C GLY A 127 23.99 -16.24 1.56
N ASN A 128 23.08 -15.34 1.19
CA ASN A 128 22.44 -14.45 2.16
C ASN A 128 21.30 -15.22 2.84
N THR A 129 21.66 -16.33 3.49
CA THR A 129 20.96 -16.66 4.73
C THR A 129 21.21 -15.47 5.63
N GLY A 130 20.23 -14.59 5.71
CA GLY A 130 20.13 -13.70 6.84
C GLY A 130 20.20 -14.58 8.08
N LYS A 131 21.38 -14.73 8.67
CA LYS A 131 21.48 -14.83 10.12
C LYS A 131 21.08 -13.46 10.66
N ALA A 132 19.79 -13.16 10.55
CA ALA A 132 19.10 -12.08 11.20
C ALA A 132 17.88 -12.73 11.84
N ASN A 133 18.07 -13.17 13.09
CA ASN A 133 17.01 -13.52 14.03
C ASN A 133 16.09 -14.71 13.65
N GLY A 134 16.63 -15.93 13.49
CA GLY A 134 15.93 -17.21 13.76
C GLY A 134 14.56 -17.53 13.13
N ASN A 135 13.95 -16.65 12.33
CA ASN A 135 12.53 -16.69 11.95
C ASN A 135 12.22 -16.19 10.51
N SER A 136 13.21 -15.84 9.69
CA SER A 136 12.95 -15.41 8.30
C SER A 136 12.77 -16.60 7.38
N GLU A 137 11.56 -16.79 6.83
CA GLU A 137 11.30 -17.76 5.76
C GLU A 137 12.13 -17.41 4.50
N ALA A 138 12.64 -18.41 3.80
CA ALA A 138 13.22 -18.19 2.47
C ALA A 138 12.14 -17.62 1.54
N CYS A 139 12.49 -16.74 0.62
CA CYS A 139 11.49 -15.89 -0.02
C CYS A 139 10.47 -16.58 -0.93
N GLY A 140 10.84 -17.73 -1.51
CA GLY A 140 9.85 -18.60 -2.15
C GLY A 140 8.84 -19.21 -1.17
N ALA A 141 9.27 -19.48 0.08
CA ALA A 141 8.39 -19.95 1.16
C ALA A 141 7.49 -18.83 1.71
N TYR A 142 7.87 -17.56 1.60
CA TYR A 142 6.93 -16.47 1.90
C TYR A 142 5.76 -16.44 0.91
N ILE A 143 6.05 -16.46 -0.40
CA ILE A 143 5.04 -16.41 -1.47
C ILE A 143 4.13 -17.65 -1.46
N LYS A 144 4.73 -18.84 -1.27
CA LYS A 144 4.03 -20.11 -1.11
C LYS A 144 4.41 -20.76 0.23
N PRO A 145 3.67 -20.47 1.32
CA PRO A 145 3.96 -21.06 2.63
C PRO A 145 3.85 -22.58 2.60
N LYS A 146 4.68 -23.24 3.41
CA LYS A 146 4.54 -24.69 3.65
C LYS A 146 3.51 -24.99 4.74
N PHE A 147 3.30 -24.05 5.65
CA PHE A 147 2.38 -24.16 6.75
C PHE A 147 1.97 -22.79 7.28
N HIS A 148 0.88 -22.76 8.04
CA HIS A 148 0.49 -21.62 8.88
C HIS A 148 0.42 -22.05 10.34
N VAL A 149 0.92 -21.20 11.23
CA VAL A 149 0.74 -21.42 12.67
C VAL A 149 -0.65 -20.96 13.09
N VAL A 150 -1.43 -21.86 13.65
CA VAL A 150 -2.74 -21.58 14.25
C VAL A 150 -2.64 -21.63 15.77
N VAL A 151 -3.47 -20.83 16.42
CA VAL A 151 -3.72 -20.87 17.86
C VAL A 151 -5.04 -21.61 18.09
N LEU A 152 -4.96 -22.71 18.83
CA LEU A 152 -6.06 -23.60 19.20
C LEU A 152 -6.48 -23.34 20.65
N GLN A 153 -7.79 -23.32 20.91
CA GLN A 153 -8.38 -23.19 22.24
C GLN A 153 -9.64 -24.05 22.33
N ALA A 154 -9.93 -24.58 23.53
CA ALA A 154 -11.19 -25.25 23.83
C ALA A 154 -11.73 -24.74 25.18
N PRO A 155 -12.26 -23.50 25.22
CA PRO A 155 -12.61 -22.84 26.49
C PRO A 155 -13.71 -23.58 27.28
N GLY A 156 -14.54 -24.39 26.60
CA GLY A 156 -15.57 -25.21 27.22
C GLY A 156 -15.06 -26.53 27.85
N ILE A 157 -13.77 -26.85 27.70
CA ILE A 157 -13.16 -28.06 28.25
C ILE A 157 -12.27 -27.69 29.43
N ALA A 158 -12.50 -28.32 30.58
CA ALA A 158 -11.70 -28.11 31.79
C ALA A 158 -10.63 -29.20 31.95
N GLY A 159 -9.56 -28.87 32.69
CA GLY A 159 -8.49 -29.80 33.04
C GLY A 159 -7.46 -29.98 31.93
N ALA A 160 -6.62 -31.01 32.09
CA ALA A 160 -5.53 -31.30 31.17
C ALA A 160 -6.03 -31.93 29.87
N CYS A 161 -5.40 -31.55 28.76
CA CYS A 161 -5.66 -32.16 27.45
C CYS A 161 -4.43 -32.20 26.57
N THR A 162 -4.61 -32.92 25.48
CA THR A 162 -3.65 -33.10 24.42
C THR A 162 -4.27 -32.68 23.10
N TRP A 163 -3.55 -31.85 22.36
CA TRP A 163 -3.78 -31.57 20.95
C TRP A 163 -2.87 -32.45 20.11
N THR A 164 -3.38 -33.16 19.12
CA THR A 164 -2.59 -33.95 18.18
C THR A 164 -2.87 -33.58 16.72
N LEU A 165 -1.81 -33.55 15.92
CA LEU A 165 -1.82 -33.30 14.47
C LEU A 165 -0.75 -34.20 13.83
N GLY A 166 -1.19 -35.32 13.24
CA GLY A 166 -0.27 -36.37 12.78
C GLY A 166 0.62 -36.85 13.93
N ALA A 167 1.94 -36.72 13.76
CA ALA A 167 2.93 -37.04 14.79
C ALA A 167 3.16 -35.92 15.83
N THR A 168 2.66 -34.71 15.58
CA THR A 168 2.84 -33.57 16.48
C THR A 168 1.86 -33.67 17.64
N ARG A 169 2.36 -33.51 18.87
CA ARG A 169 1.58 -33.57 20.11
C ARG A 169 1.89 -32.37 20.98
N VAL A 170 0.87 -31.68 21.46
CA VAL A 170 0.98 -30.56 22.41
C VAL A 170 0.10 -30.82 23.62
N ASP A 171 0.73 -31.04 24.77
CA ASP A 171 0.06 -31.23 26.05
C ASP A 171 -0.15 -29.89 26.77
N LYS A 172 -1.33 -29.70 27.37
CA LYS A 172 -1.68 -28.52 28.17
C LYS A 172 -2.27 -28.98 29.50
N ALA A 173 -1.79 -28.37 30.59
CA ALA A 173 -2.34 -28.61 31.93
C ALA A 173 -3.78 -28.08 32.08
N ASP A 174 -4.16 -27.09 31.26
CA ASP A 174 -5.49 -26.51 31.19
C ASP A 174 -5.86 -26.25 29.71
N CYS A 175 -6.93 -26.88 29.22
CA CYS A 175 -7.41 -26.74 27.84
C CYS A 175 -7.88 -25.35 27.44
N ARG A 176 -8.11 -24.47 28.43
CA ARG A 176 -8.42 -23.07 28.19
C ARG A 176 -7.20 -22.27 27.72
N GLN A 177 -5.99 -22.76 28.02
CA GLN A 177 -4.76 -22.14 27.55
C GLN A 177 -4.55 -22.40 26.05
N PRO A 178 -4.07 -21.39 25.30
CA PRO A 178 -3.80 -21.56 23.88
C PRO A 178 -2.69 -22.58 23.62
N ALA A 179 -2.90 -23.40 22.59
CA ALA A 179 -1.89 -24.26 21.97
C ALA A 179 -1.58 -23.77 20.56
N GLU A 180 -0.33 -23.90 20.12
CA GLU A 180 0.07 -23.55 18.77
C GLU A 180 0.38 -24.80 17.97
N MET A 181 -0.07 -24.86 16.72
CA MET A 181 0.25 -25.94 15.78
C MET A 181 0.49 -25.38 14.38
N ALA A 182 1.43 -25.99 13.66
CA ALA A 182 1.71 -25.69 12.26
C ALA A 182 0.82 -26.54 11.35
N ILE A 183 -0.16 -25.93 10.70
CA ILE A 183 -1.08 -26.57 9.75
C ILE A 183 -0.46 -26.50 8.36
N ALA A 184 -0.29 -27.64 7.69
CA ALA A 184 0.26 -27.68 6.33
C ALA A 184 -0.60 -26.86 5.35
N TYR A 185 0.04 -26.22 4.37
CA TYR A 185 -0.63 -25.45 3.32
C TYR A 185 -0.20 -25.95 1.94
N PRO A 186 -1.14 -26.16 1.00
CA PRO A 186 -2.60 -25.92 1.12
C PRO A 186 -3.39 -27.10 1.69
N GLU A 187 -2.75 -28.21 2.04
CA GLU A 187 -3.43 -29.50 2.32
C GLU A 187 -4.29 -29.45 3.59
N GLY A 188 -3.95 -28.60 4.55
CA GLY A 188 -4.59 -28.56 5.86
C GLY A 188 -4.07 -29.66 6.80
N GLY A 189 -4.81 -29.88 7.88
CA GLY A 189 -4.44 -30.87 8.88
C GLY A 189 -5.62 -31.23 9.78
N GLU A 190 -5.70 -32.51 10.17
CA GLU A 190 -6.69 -32.98 11.12
C GLU A 190 -6.16 -32.84 12.55
N VAL A 191 -6.82 -31.98 13.32
CA VAL A 191 -6.50 -31.74 14.73
C VAL A 191 -7.46 -32.53 15.61
N VAL A 192 -6.91 -33.30 16.54
CA VAL A 192 -7.67 -34.08 17.53
C VAL A 192 -7.40 -33.52 18.93
N LEU A 193 -8.47 -33.26 19.67
CA LEU A 193 -8.45 -32.85 21.06
C LEU A 193 -8.82 -34.03 21.96
N THR A 194 -7.90 -34.43 22.84
CA THR A 194 -8.11 -35.48 23.83
C THR A 194 -8.10 -34.89 25.23
N SER A 195 -9.12 -35.16 26.05
CA SER A 195 -9.18 -34.80 27.47
C SER A 195 -9.68 -35.98 28.29
N ALA A 196 -9.24 -36.11 29.55
CA ALA A 196 -9.57 -37.24 30.41
C ALA A 196 -9.35 -38.63 29.75
N ARG A 197 -8.31 -38.72 28.89
CA ARG A 197 -7.94 -39.92 28.10
C ARG A 197 -8.97 -40.37 27.05
N ALA A 198 -9.94 -39.52 26.72
CA ALA A 198 -10.89 -39.74 25.64
C ALA A 198 -10.77 -38.65 24.58
N GLU A 199 -11.00 -39.00 23.32
CA GLU A 199 -11.17 -38.02 22.26
C GLU A 199 -12.44 -37.22 22.53
N VAL A 200 -12.30 -35.90 22.61
CA VAL A 200 -13.41 -34.96 22.87
C VAL A 200 -13.88 -34.34 21.57
N ALA A 201 -12.96 -34.04 20.66
CA ALA A 201 -13.27 -33.41 19.39
C ALA A 201 -12.19 -33.67 18.33
N ARG A 202 -12.60 -33.52 17.08
CA ARG A 202 -11.77 -33.65 15.89
C ARG A 202 -12.22 -32.61 14.88
N GLU A 203 -11.27 -31.89 14.30
CA GLU A 203 -11.55 -30.85 13.31
C GLU A 203 -10.48 -30.84 12.22
N ILE A 204 -10.93 -30.81 10.96
CA ILE A 204 -10.04 -30.60 9.82
C ILE A 204 -9.86 -29.09 9.65
N ILE A 205 -8.65 -28.62 9.87
CA ILE A 205 -8.27 -27.22 9.72
C ILE A 205 -7.61 -27.03 8.36
N LYS A 206 -8.16 -26.13 7.56
CA LYS A 206 -7.58 -25.69 6.29
C LYS A 206 -7.53 -24.17 6.27
N VAL A 207 -6.36 -23.62 5.98
CA VAL A 207 -6.13 -22.17 5.95
C VAL A 207 -6.29 -21.67 4.52
N GLU A 208 -7.10 -20.64 4.35
CA GLU A 208 -7.10 -19.80 3.15
C GLU A 208 -5.96 -18.80 3.27
N ASP A 209 -5.15 -18.64 2.23
CA ASP A 209 -4.14 -17.58 2.13
C ASP A 209 -4.45 -16.81 0.83
N LEU A 210 -4.51 -15.47 0.89
CA LEU A 210 -4.63 -14.59 -0.27
C LEU A 210 -3.28 -13.94 -0.59
N LEU A 211 -2.82 -14.02 -1.84
CA LEU A 211 -1.64 -13.31 -2.33
C LEU A 211 -2.06 -12.03 -3.02
N ILE A 212 -1.71 -10.90 -2.41
CA ILE A 212 -2.01 -9.56 -2.91
C ILE A 212 -0.71 -8.89 -3.34
N VAL A 213 -0.66 -8.42 -4.59
CA VAL A 213 0.50 -7.71 -5.13
C VAL A 213 0.15 -6.23 -5.31
N GLY A 214 0.98 -5.32 -4.81
CA GLY A 214 0.87 -3.89 -5.10
C GLY A 214 1.97 -3.43 -6.05
N MET A 215 1.62 -2.69 -7.12
CA MET A 215 2.57 -2.20 -8.13
C MET A 215 2.25 -0.75 -8.54
N GLY A 216 3.21 -0.07 -9.16
CA GLY A 216 2.98 1.24 -9.77
C GLY A 216 3.93 2.34 -9.31
N ASP A 217 3.42 3.56 -9.20
CA ASP A 217 4.17 4.78 -8.97
C ASP A 217 4.17 5.25 -7.49
N SER A 218 4.43 6.54 -7.26
CA SER A 218 4.50 7.18 -5.94
C SER A 218 3.19 7.15 -5.16
N PHE A 219 2.03 7.22 -5.83
CA PHE A 219 0.73 7.12 -5.17
C PHE A 219 0.49 5.70 -4.66
N GLY A 220 0.89 4.70 -5.45
CA GLY A 220 0.90 3.29 -5.04
C GLY A 220 1.89 2.98 -3.93
N ALA A 221 3.06 3.64 -3.93
CA ALA A 221 4.11 3.44 -2.93
C ALA A 221 3.77 4.04 -1.56
N GLY A 222 2.92 5.07 -1.52
CA GLY A 222 2.64 5.84 -0.31
C GLY A 222 3.66 6.95 -0.04
N ASP A 223 4.25 7.51 -1.09
CA ASP A 223 5.25 8.58 -0.99
C ASP A 223 4.72 9.77 -0.17
N GLY A 224 5.63 10.47 0.50
CA GLY A 224 5.35 11.52 1.48
C GLY A 224 4.97 11.06 2.89
N ASN A 225 4.75 9.76 3.08
CA ASN A 225 4.37 9.18 4.38
C ASN A 225 5.46 8.24 4.91
N PRO A 226 6.62 8.74 5.36
CA PRO A 226 7.69 7.88 5.86
C PRO A 226 7.28 7.10 7.11
N ASP A 227 7.43 5.78 7.12
CA ASP A 227 7.08 4.93 8.26
C ASP A 227 7.59 5.43 9.61
N ARG A 228 8.78 6.02 9.61
CA ARG A 228 9.31 6.81 10.72
C ARG A 228 9.65 8.22 10.21
N PRO A 229 8.83 9.24 10.50
CA PRO A 229 9.17 10.62 10.13
C PRO A 229 10.40 11.10 10.89
N VAL A 230 11.08 12.13 10.39
CA VAL A 230 12.14 12.77 11.17
C VAL A 230 11.56 13.49 12.39
N SER A 231 12.37 13.65 13.42
CA SER A 231 12.08 14.55 14.53
C SER A 231 13.10 15.68 14.54
N PHE A 232 12.74 16.83 15.11
CA PHE A 232 13.58 18.03 15.13
C PHE A 232 13.98 18.46 16.54
N ARG A 233 15.11 19.17 16.65
CA ARG A 233 15.49 19.87 17.88
C ARG A 233 14.73 21.20 17.96
N GLY A 234 14.03 21.43 19.08
CA GLY A 234 13.26 22.66 19.28
C GLY A 234 14.09 23.91 19.59
N ASN A 235 15.38 23.79 19.91
CA ASN A 235 16.23 24.90 20.35
C ASN A 235 17.46 25.12 19.46
N ARG A 236 17.50 24.49 18.28
CA ARG A 236 18.68 24.54 17.43
C ARG A 236 18.33 24.60 15.94
N PRO A 237 18.63 25.70 15.26
CA PRO A 237 18.47 25.79 13.81
C PRO A 237 19.59 25.06 13.07
N LEU A 238 19.32 24.81 11.80
CA LEU A 238 20.25 24.38 10.77
C LEU A 238 20.44 25.55 9.79
N SER A 239 21.69 25.90 9.55
CA SER A 239 22.10 26.85 8.52
C SER A 239 22.82 26.06 7.43
N TYR A 240 22.32 26.11 6.19
CA TYR A 240 22.99 25.47 5.06
C TYR A 240 24.11 26.35 4.51
N ASP A 241 23.87 27.67 4.48
CA ASP A 241 24.80 28.71 4.06
C ASP A 241 24.26 30.09 4.54
N ALA A 242 24.91 31.18 4.10
CA ALA A 242 24.53 32.55 4.47
C ALA A 242 23.13 32.98 3.97
N GLU A 243 22.62 32.36 2.91
CA GLU A 243 21.31 32.67 2.31
C GLU A 243 20.20 31.74 2.85
N ARG A 244 20.57 30.62 3.45
CA ARG A 244 19.68 29.56 3.91
C ARG A 244 19.91 29.23 5.38
N ASP A 245 19.60 30.21 6.22
CA ASP A 245 19.64 30.09 7.68
C ASP A 245 18.24 29.83 8.27
N GLY A 246 18.21 29.36 9.51
CA GLY A 246 17.02 29.21 10.32
C GLY A 246 16.11 28.05 9.93
N TYR A 247 16.63 26.99 9.31
CA TYR A 247 15.87 25.79 8.99
C TYR A 247 15.83 24.79 10.17
N PRO A 248 14.83 23.92 10.25
CA PRO A 248 14.77 22.87 11.26
C PRO A 248 15.97 21.90 11.23
N GLN A 249 16.64 21.69 12.38
CA GLN A 249 17.69 20.68 12.50
C GLN A 249 17.14 19.36 13.03
N ARG A 250 17.43 18.24 12.34
CA ARG A 250 17.04 16.89 12.79
C ARG A 250 17.58 16.59 14.19
N ASN A 251 16.76 15.94 15.00
CA ASN A 251 17.15 15.44 16.30
C ASN A 251 18.19 14.31 16.16
N GLY A 252 19.11 14.23 17.13
CA GLY A 252 20.17 13.21 17.13
C GLY A 252 21.27 13.38 16.07
N VAL A 253 21.24 14.46 15.27
CA VAL A 253 22.36 14.84 14.39
C VAL A 253 23.40 15.66 15.17
N PRO A 254 24.70 15.40 15.02
CA PRO A 254 25.78 16.20 15.61
C PRO A 254 25.80 17.64 15.12
N ALA A 255 26.38 18.51 15.95
CA ALA A 255 26.46 19.95 15.74
C ALA A 255 27.16 20.36 14.43
N ASP A 256 28.22 19.65 14.13
CA ASP A 256 29.19 19.86 13.06
C ASP A 256 28.84 19.09 11.78
N ALA A 257 27.82 18.21 11.83
CA ALA A 257 27.46 17.37 10.71
C ALA A 257 26.77 18.19 9.62
N ARG A 258 27.37 18.20 8.43
CA ARG A 258 26.79 18.78 7.22
C ARG A 258 25.75 17.83 6.62
N TYR A 259 24.86 18.35 5.78
CA TYR A 259 23.84 17.52 5.12
C TYR A 259 24.42 16.43 4.21
N SER A 260 25.64 16.62 3.69
CA SER A 260 26.38 15.62 2.90
C SER A 260 27.06 14.53 3.74
N ASP A 261 27.10 14.70 5.07
CA ASP A 261 27.73 13.75 5.99
C ASP A 261 26.83 12.50 6.18
N PRO A 262 27.40 11.27 6.13
CA PRO A 262 26.67 10.05 6.47
C PRO A 262 25.96 10.12 7.83
N ARG A 263 26.53 10.80 8.84
CA ARG A 263 25.92 11.03 10.16
C ARG A 263 24.60 11.79 10.08
N PHE A 264 24.46 12.70 9.12
CA PHE A 264 23.20 13.39 8.83
C PHE A 264 22.25 12.46 8.08
N ARG A 265 22.73 11.84 6.99
CA ARG A 265 21.92 10.98 6.11
C ARG A 265 21.31 9.77 6.84
N ASN A 266 22.03 9.16 7.78
CA ASN A 266 21.57 8.01 8.57
C ASN A 266 20.51 8.38 9.64
N LYS A 267 20.24 9.67 9.84
CA LYS A 267 19.15 10.17 10.70
C LYS A 267 17.94 10.63 9.88
N GLY A 268 17.86 10.25 8.60
CA GLY A 268 16.72 10.51 7.74
C GLY A 268 15.46 9.75 8.17
N ALA A 269 14.37 10.05 7.47
CA ALA A 269 13.11 9.34 7.65
C ALA A 269 13.27 7.85 7.31
N GLY A 270 12.53 7.00 8.02
CA GLY A 270 12.50 5.56 7.81
C GLY A 270 11.41 5.18 6.82
N TRP A 271 11.72 4.24 5.93
CA TRP A 271 10.82 3.70 4.93
C TRP A 271 10.98 2.18 4.90
N VAL A 272 9.91 1.43 4.60
CA VAL A 272 10.04 0.02 4.22
C VAL A 272 11.03 -0.10 3.06
N HIS A 273 10.85 0.70 2.00
CA HIS A 273 11.81 0.75 0.92
C HIS A 273 12.24 2.18 0.62
N ARG A 274 13.44 2.53 1.10
CA ARG A 274 13.98 3.89 1.00
C ARG A 274 14.15 4.40 -0.43
N GLY A 275 14.62 3.59 -1.39
CA GLY A 275 14.77 4.08 -2.78
C GLY A 275 13.46 4.26 -3.54
N CYS A 276 12.38 3.65 -3.07
CA CYS A 276 11.07 3.66 -3.73
C CYS A 276 10.02 4.46 -2.97
N HIS A 277 10.38 4.95 -1.78
CA HIS A 277 9.48 5.58 -0.82
C HIS A 277 8.26 4.68 -0.52
N ARG A 278 8.48 3.36 -0.44
CA ARG A 278 7.42 2.41 -0.11
C ARG A 278 7.14 2.47 1.38
N SER A 279 5.87 2.62 1.72
CA SER A 279 5.39 2.93 3.05
C SER A 279 4.28 1.97 3.50
N LEU A 280 4.21 1.69 4.81
CA LEU A 280 3.07 1.02 5.44
C LEU A 280 1.79 1.86 5.41
N TYR A 281 1.91 3.15 5.12
CA TYR A 281 0.77 4.05 4.89
C TYR A 281 0.25 3.97 3.44
N SER A 282 0.77 3.11 2.56
CA SER A 282 0.22 3.02 1.21
C SER A 282 -1.20 2.47 1.18
N HIS A 283 -2.04 2.97 0.28
CA HIS A 283 -3.40 2.44 0.12
C HIS A 283 -3.41 0.96 -0.26
N GLN A 284 -2.38 0.50 -1.00
CA GLN A 284 -2.24 -0.89 -1.43
C GLN A 284 -1.99 -1.83 -0.26
N LEU A 285 -1.07 -1.47 0.64
CA LEU A 285 -0.79 -2.27 1.84
C LEU A 285 -1.98 -2.28 2.78
N ARG A 286 -2.62 -1.13 3.01
CA ARG A 286 -3.79 -1.03 3.89
C ARG A 286 -4.99 -1.80 3.36
N THR A 287 -5.18 -1.84 2.04
CA THR A 287 -6.17 -2.72 1.42
C THR A 287 -5.90 -4.18 1.80
N ALA A 288 -4.68 -4.66 1.61
CA ALA A 288 -4.30 -6.04 1.95
C ALA A 288 -4.45 -6.33 3.45
N LEU A 289 -4.09 -5.36 4.30
CA LEU A 289 -4.23 -5.44 5.75
C LEU A 289 -5.70 -5.56 6.18
N HIS A 290 -6.60 -4.78 5.57
CA HIS A 290 -8.03 -4.86 5.84
C HIS A 290 -8.69 -6.13 5.28
N LEU A 291 -8.20 -6.69 4.18
CA LEU A 291 -8.65 -8.00 3.72
C LEU A 291 -8.32 -9.13 4.73
N ALA A 292 -7.23 -8.98 5.50
CA ALA A 292 -6.92 -9.89 6.60
C ALA A 292 -7.83 -9.67 7.83
N LEU A 293 -8.30 -8.44 8.03
CA LEU A 293 -9.19 -8.06 9.14
C LEU A 293 -10.66 -8.42 8.88
N ASP A 294 -11.08 -8.40 7.61
CA ASP A 294 -12.45 -8.74 7.19
C ASP A 294 -12.86 -10.16 7.62
N ASP A 295 -11.90 -11.09 7.72
CA ASP A 295 -12.15 -12.36 8.37
C ASP A 295 -12.07 -12.25 9.89
N VAL A 296 -13.20 -11.90 10.50
CA VAL A 296 -13.34 -11.75 11.95
C VAL A 296 -13.04 -13.05 12.70
N ALA A 297 -13.19 -14.22 12.06
CA ALA A 297 -12.81 -15.50 12.65
C ALA A 297 -11.28 -15.70 12.69
N GLY A 298 -10.51 -14.90 11.95
CA GLY A 298 -9.06 -14.93 11.89
C GLY A 298 -8.51 -16.21 11.26
N LYS A 299 -9.22 -16.80 10.31
CA LYS A 299 -8.91 -18.08 9.65
C LYS A 299 -8.23 -17.90 8.29
N ARG A 300 -8.28 -16.70 7.71
CA ARG A 300 -7.64 -16.27 6.48
C ARG A 300 -6.30 -15.59 6.74
N ALA A 301 -5.28 -16.03 6.03
CA ALA A 301 -4.00 -15.34 5.92
C ALA A 301 -4.01 -14.42 4.69
N VAL A 302 -3.26 -13.33 4.76
CA VAL A 302 -2.93 -12.49 3.62
C VAL A 302 -1.42 -12.35 3.51
N THR A 303 -0.91 -12.71 2.34
CA THR A 303 0.47 -12.53 1.89
C THR A 303 0.52 -11.32 0.98
N TYR A 304 1.28 -10.29 1.35
CA TYR A 304 1.41 -9.07 0.56
C TYR A 304 2.81 -8.95 -0.07
N LEU A 305 2.86 -8.57 -1.34
CA LEU A 305 4.09 -8.23 -2.08
C LEU A 305 3.96 -6.80 -2.63
N GLY A 306 4.67 -5.85 -2.01
CA GLY A 306 4.68 -4.45 -2.46
C GLY A 306 5.85 -4.17 -3.40
N LEU A 307 5.55 -3.67 -4.60
CA LEU A 307 6.52 -3.41 -5.68
C LEU A 307 6.47 -1.97 -6.19
N ALA A 308 5.42 -1.21 -5.86
CA ALA A 308 5.29 0.19 -6.26
C ALA A 308 6.53 1.02 -5.89
N CYS A 309 6.84 2.00 -6.74
CA CYS A 309 8.05 2.80 -6.63
C CYS A 309 7.82 4.24 -7.09
N SER A 310 8.15 5.21 -6.23
CA SER A 310 8.02 6.64 -6.54
C SER A 310 8.77 7.03 -7.81
N GLY A 311 8.17 7.90 -8.65
CA GLY A 311 8.72 8.32 -9.94
C GLY A 311 8.59 7.31 -11.09
N SER A 312 7.99 6.12 -10.86
CA SER A 312 7.81 5.14 -11.93
C SER A 312 6.79 5.59 -12.98
N THR A 313 7.18 5.56 -14.25
CA THR A 313 6.26 5.47 -15.41
C THR A 313 5.93 4.00 -15.70
N MET A 314 4.92 3.73 -16.54
CA MET A 314 4.65 2.36 -17.02
C MET A 314 5.87 1.74 -17.71
N LEU A 315 6.67 2.56 -18.42
CA LEU A 315 7.87 2.09 -19.12
C LEU A 315 8.94 1.66 -18.14
N SER A 316 9.20 2.46 -17.11
CA SER A 316 10.20 2.13 -16.10
C SER A 316 9.81 0.95 -15.21
N MET A 317 8.55 0.51 -15.21
CA MET A 317 8.17 -0.75 -14.55
C MET A 317 8.85 -1.99 -15.16
N PHE A 318 9.34 -1.87 -16.41
CA PHE A 318 10.14 -2.89 -17.10
C PHE A 318 11.65 -2.65 -17.03
N GLY A 319 12.09 -1.55 -16.40
CA GLY A 319 13.51 -1.22 -16.20
C GLY A 319 13.87 -1.21 -14.72
N VAL A 320 15.16 -1.36 -14.41
CA VAL A 320 15.63 -1.12 -13.03
C VAL A 320 15.52 0.38 -12.75
N TYR A 321 14.71 0.72 -11.74
CA TYR A 321 14.51 2.10 -11.32
C TYR A 321 15.00 2.28 -9.88
N ASN A 322 15.98 3.15 -9.70
CA ASN A 322 16.70 3.31 -8.43
C ASN A 322 16.25 4.52 -7.60
N GLY A 323 15.19 5.23 -8.01
CA GLY A 323 14.73 6.45 -7.35
C GLY A 323 15.73 7.60 -7.42
N TYR A 324 15.46 8.65 -6.64
CA TYR A 324 16.26 9.90 -6.58
C TYR A 324 17.12 10.01 -5.31
N GLU A 325 16.99 9.05 -4.39
CA GLU A 325 17.79 9.02 -3.17
C GLU A 325 19.26 8.71 -3.46
N ASP A 326 20.17 9.34 -2.71
CA ASP A 326 21.59 8.96 -2.74
C ASP A 326 21.73 7.47 -2.40
N PRO A 327 22.66 6.73 -3.06
CA PRO A 327 22.86 5.31 -2.79
C PRO A 327 22.99 5.03 -1.29
N VAL A 328 22.23 4.02 -0.83
CA VAL A 328 22.21 3.64 0.57
C VAL A 328 23.61 3.18 0.98
N SER A 329 24.17 3.82 2.02
CA SER A 329 25.50 3.47 2.52
C SER A 329 25.45 2.19 3.37
N ASN A 330 26.57 1.48 3.47
CA ASN A 330 26.70 0.32 4.38
C ASN A 330 26.48 0.66 5.87
N ALA A 331 26.49 1.94 6.23
CA ALA A 331 26.17 2.41 7.57
C ALA A 331 24.65 2.40 7.87
N ASP A 332 23.82 2.06 6.88
CA ASP A 332 22.39 1.78 7.01
C ASP A 332 22.09 0.34 6.53
N PRO A 333 22.45 -0.68 7.33
CA PRO A 333 22.46 -2.07 6.89
C PRO A 333 21.06 -2.65 6.64
N VAL A 334 20.00 -2.02 7.13
CA VAL A 334 18.61 -2.43 6.85
C VAL A 334 18.26 -2.10 5.41
N HIS A 335 18.48 -0.85 5.00
CA HIS A 335 18.15 -0.41 3.64
C HIS A 335 19.20 -0.84 2.61
N ALA A 336 20.48 -0.98 2.99
CA ALA A 336 21.56 -1.37 2.07
C ALA A 336 21.35 -2.78 1.49
N LYS A 337 20.63 -3.65 2.21
CA LYS A 337 20.26 -4.99 1.72
C LYS A 337 19.14 -4.96 0.68
N ARG A 338 18.29 -3.93 0.68
CA ARG A 338 17.12 -3.78 -0.20
C ARG A 338 17.47 -3.00 -1.47
N LYS A 339 18.62 -3.26 -2.09
CA LYS A 339 18.99 -2.62 -3.35
C LYS A 339 18.23 -3.27 -4.51
N LEU A 340 17.60 -2.46 -5.35
CA LEU A 340 16.91 -2.93 -6.55
C LEU A 340 17.92 -3.21 -7.66
N GLU A 341 17.94 -4.44 -8.16
CA GLU A 341 18.70 -4.84 -9.35
C GLU A 341 17.77 -5.33 -10.46
N LEU A 342 16.46 -5.36 -10.21
CA LEU A 342 15.41 -5.83 -11.10
C LEU A 342 14.29 -4.79 -11.21
N SER A 343 13.56 -4.84 -12.33
CA SER A 343 12.36 -4.02 -12.54
C SER A 343 11.19 -4.52 -11.70
N GLN A 344 10.12 -3.71 -11.53
CA GLN A 344 8.92 -4.16 -10.80
C GLN A 344 8.34 -5.44 -11.42
N VAL A 345 8.30 -5.50 -12.75
CA VAL A 345 7.78 -6.64 -13.51
C VAL A 345 8.67 -7.87 -13.34
N ASP A 346 9.99 -7.69 -13.33
CA ASP A 346 10.92 -8.82 -13.15
C ASP A 346 10.94 -9.31 -11.70
N ILE A 347 10.81 -8.42 -10.71
CA ILE A 347 10.66 -8.80 -9.30
C ILE A 347 9.39 -9.65 -9.14
N LEU A 348 8.28 -9.27 -9.79
CA LEU A 348 7.06 -10.07 -9.79
C LEU A 348 7.33 -11.48 -10.34
N ALA A 349 8.02 -11.59 -11.48
CA ALA A 349 8.37 -12.89 -12.05
C ALA A 349 9.25 -13.72 -11.12
N HIS A 350 10.30 -13.12 -10.56
CA HIS A 350 11.22 -13.77 -9.64
C HIS A 350 10.54 -14.21 -8.33
N ALA A 351 9.52 -13.48 -7.86
CA ALA A 351 8.74 -13.85 -6.69
C ALA A 351 7.78 -15.01 -6.97
N LEU A 352 7.14 -15.04 -8.14
CA LEU A 352 6.11 -16.02 -8.48
C LEU A 352 6.66 -17.31 -9.10
N CYS A 353 7.88 -17.31 -9.61
CA CYS A 353 8.50 -18.50 -10.22
C CYS A 353 9.28 -19.34 -9.21
N GLU A 354 9.36 -20.66 -9.45
CA GLU A 354 10.26 -21.54 -8.68
C GLU A 354 11.69 -20.95 -8.68
N PRO A 355 12.44 -21.07 -7.57
CA PRO A 355 13.78 -20.50 -7.48
C PRO A 355 14.67 -20.90 -8.67
N GLY A 356 15.19 -19.90 -9.37
CA GLY A 356 16.05 -20.10 -10.53
C GLY A 356 15.33 -20.59 -11.80
N SER A 357 13.99 -20.55 -11.87
CA SER A 357 13.22 -20.88 -13.07
C SER A 357 12.78 -19.67 -13.89
N ALA A 358 12.79 -18.46 -13.32
CA ALA A 358 12.54 -17.22 -14.05
C ALA A 358 13.60 -17.03 -15.16
N ARG A 359 13.15 -16.84 -16.40
CA ARG A 359 13.98 -16.59 -17.58
C ARG A 359 13.34 -15.46 -18.39
N VAL A 360 14.15 -14.78 -19.20
CA VAL A 360 13.62 -13.86 -20.21
C VAL A 360 12.78 -14.68 -21.20
N ASP A 361 11.47 -14.46 -21.18
CA ASP A 361 10.52 -15.34 -21.88
C ASP A 361 9.30 -14.60 -22.44
N THR A 362 9.13 -13.32 -22.12
CA THR A 362 8.07 -12.49 -22.69
C THR A 362 8.64 -11.32 -23.47
N GLU A 363 8.34 -11.26 -24.77
CA GLU A 363 8.51 -10.07 -25.60
C GLU A 363 7.19 -9.28 -25.60
N THR A 364 7.26 -8.04 -25.12
CA THR A 364 6.16 -7.08 -25.14
C THR A 364 6.53 -5.96 -26.09
N ASN A 365 5.72 -5.76 -27.13
CA ASN A 365 5.85 -4.58 -27.97
C ASN A 365 5.33 -3.37 -27.20
N TYR A 366 6.22 -2.48 -26.79
CA TYR A 366 5.83 -1.29 -26.04
C TYR A 366 5.29 -0.16 -26.94
N ASN A 367 5.30 -0.37 -28.26
CA ASN A 367 4.74 0.56 -29.26
C ASN A 367 3.37 0.09 -29.78
N GLU A 368 2.69 -0.84 -29.11
CA GLU A 368 1.37 -1.32 -29.53
C GLU A 368 0.37 -0.16 -29.57
N GLY A 369 0.19 0.44 -30.76
CA GLY A 369 -0.71 1.57 -31.01
C GLY A 369 -0.08 2.95 -31.26
N GLU A 370 1.26 3.12 -31.41
CA GLU A 370 1.85 4.44 -31.76
C GLU A 370 2.98 4.45 -32.82
N TYR A 371 3.11 5.60 -33.49
CA TYR A 371 3.97 5.93 -34.65
C TYR A 371 5.16 6.89 -34.34
N LEU A 372 5.56 7.12 -33.09
CA LEU A 372 6.44 8.28 -32.76
C LEU A 372 7.89 8.01 -32.33
N GLU A 373 8.38 6.78 -32.45
CA GLU A 373 9.82 6.52 -32.58
C GLU A 373 10.04 5.53 -33.73
N ILE A 374 11.04 5.77 -34.58
CA ILE A 374 11.36 4.87 -35.69
C ILE A 374 11.90 3.55 -35.11
N GLY A 375 11.08 2.50 -35.11
CA GLY A 375 11.47 1.12 -34.80
C GLY A 375 10.67 0.47 -33.67
N ASP A 376 10.61 -0.87 -33.67
CA ASP A 376 9.97 -1.68 -32.62
C ASP A 376 10.73 -1.55 -31.29
N ARG A 377 10.09 -1.01 -30.25
CA ARG A 377 10.61 -1.10 -28.88
C ARG A 377 10.10 -2.39 -28.22
N LYS A 378 10.80 -3.48 -28.52
CA LYS A 378 10.60 -4.79 -27.87
C LYS A 378 11.21 -4.76 -26.48
N ILE A 379 10.36 -4.92 -25.47
CA ILE A 379 10.78 -5.04 -24.07
C ILE A 379 10.73 -6.50 -23.67
N HIS A 380 11.79 -6.95 -23.02
CA HIS A 380 11.92 -8.29 -22.49
C HIS A 380 11.62 -8.29 -21.00
N ALA A 381 10.72 -9.15 -20.57
CA ALA A 381 10.43 -9.38 -19.16
C ALA A 381 10.73 -10.84 -18.79
N PHE A 382 11.13 -11.05 -17.54
CA PHE A 382 11.26 -12.39 -17.00
C PHE A 382 9.87 -13.03 -16.82
N ALA A 383 9.77 -14.33 -17.08
CA ALA A 383 8.61 -15.15 -16.75
C ALA A 383 9.06 -16.61 -16.52
N CYS A 384 8.11 -17.49 -16.23
CA CYS A 384 8.32 -18.93 -16.25
C CYS A 384 7.09 -19.65 -16.79
N PRO A 385 7.25 -20.87 -17.32
CA PRO A 385 6.13 -21.71 -17.70
C PRO A 385 5.13 -21.92 -16.55
N PRO A 386 3.83 -22.12 -16.82
CA PRO A 386 2.80 -22.27 -15.78
C PRO A 386 3.10 -23.35 -14.73
N GLU A 387 3.71 -24.46 -15.11
CA GLU A 387 4.11 -25.56 -14.21
C GLU A 387 5.26 -25.19 -13.27
N LYS A 388 5.98 -24.11 -13.55
CA LYS A 388 7.04 -23.53 -12.72
C LYS A 388 6.58 -22.33 -11.90
N ARG A 389 5.30 -21.93 -12.02
CA ARG A 389 4.72 -20.87 -11.21
C ARG A 389 4.35 -21.41 -9.83
N LEU A 390 4.92 -20.83 -8.78
CA LEU A 390 4.67 -21.18 -7.38
C LEU A 390 3.21 -20.95 -7.02
N ARG A 391 2.68 -19.78 -7.43
CA ARG A 391 1.35 -19.28 -7.06
C ARG A 391 0.88 -18.21 -8.03
N THR A 392 -0.43 -18.19 -8.31
CA THR A 392 -1.10 -17.07 -8.98
C THR A 392 -1.60 -16.09 -7.90
N PRO A 393 -1.37 -14.77 -8.04
CA PRO A 393 -1.94 -13.79 -7.12
C PRO A 393 -3.47 -13.76 -7.17
N ASP A 394 -4.10 -13.51 -6.01
CA ASP A 394 -5.55 -13.38 -5.89
C ASP A 394 -6.03 -11.98 -6.30
N LEU A 395 -5.18 -10.96 -6.12
CA LEU A 395 -5.38 -9.59 -6.61
C LEU A 395 -4.05 -8.91 -6.95
N VAL A 396 -4.08 -8.05 -7.97
CA VAL A 396 -3.03 -7.06 -8.26
C VAL A 396 -3.62 -5.67 -8.11
N LEU A 397 -3.04 -4.85 -7.24
CA LEU A 397 -3.39 -3.45 -7.03
C LEU A 397 -2.38 -2.59 -7.79
N LEU A 398 -2.86 -1.71 -8.65
CA LEU A 398 -2.04 -0.91 -9.55
C LEU A 398 -2.43 0.58 -9.45
N SER A 399 -1.42 1.46 -9.39
CA SER A 399 -1.59 2.91 -9.52
C SER A 399 -0.43 3.44 -10.35
N VAL A 400 -0.67 3.77 -11.61
CA VAL A 400 0.35 4.25 -12.56
C VAL A 400 -0.34 4.98 -13.70
N GLY A 401 0.34 5.94 -14.33
CA GLY A 401 -0.13 6.68 -15.50
C GLY A 401 0.06 8.19 -15.42
N GLY A 402 0.16 8.77 -14.20
CA GLY A 402 0.38 10.20 -14.00
C GLY A 402 1.73 10.66 -14.57
N ASN A 403 2.81 9.95 -14.24
CA ASN A 403 4.15 10.25 -14.78
C ASN A 403 4.22 10.04 -16.31
N ASP A 404 3.38 9.15 -16.86
CA ASP A 404 3.33 8.89 -18.30
C ASP A 404 2.77 10.06 -19.11
N VAL A 405 2.03 10.98 -18.47
CA VAL A 405 1.49 12.21 -19.06
C VAL A 405 2.19 13.48 -18.60
N GLY A 406 3.31 13.36 -17.89
CA GLY A 406 4.06 14.51 -17.39
C GLY A 406 3.36 15.25 -16.25
N PHE A 407 2.65 14.52 -15.38
CA PHE A 407 1.86 15.14 -14.31
C PHE A 407 2.72 15.90 -13.29
N ALA A 408 3.95 15.47 -13.00
CA ALA A 408 4.83 16.24 -12.13
C ALA A 408 5.22 17.58 -12.77
N GLY A 409 5.28 17.64 -14.10
CA GLY A 409 5.37 18.88 -14.87
C GLY A 409 4.14 19.79 -14.70
N LEU A 410 2.92 19.25 -14.74
CA LEU A 410 1.68 20.01 -14.48
C LEU A 410 1.66 20.58 -13.05
N VAL A 411 2.06 19.78 -12.07
CA VAL A 411 2.17 20.23 -10.66
C VAL A 411 3.21 21.32 -10.53
N SER A 412 4.37 21.16 -11.18
CA SER A 412 5.43 22.18 -11.21
C SER A 412 4.92 23.49 -11.80
N ASN A 413 4.21 23.44 -12.92
CA ASN A 413 3.60 24.60 -13.55
C ASN A 413 2.61 25.33 -12.61
N ALA A 414 1.83 24.56 -11.85
CA ALA A 414 0.83 25.10 -10.94
C ALA A 414 1.38 25.57 -9.58
N ALA A 415 2.60 25.16 -9.20
CA ALA A 415 3.14 25.39 -7.85
C ALA A 415 4.48 26.13 -7.80
N LEU A 416 5.17 26.34 -8.92
CA LEU A 416 6.42 27.09 -8.96
C LEU A 416 6.20 28.51 -9.50
N ARG A 417 6.95 29.47 -8.95
CA ARG A 417 7.03 30.80 -9.55
C ARG A 417 7.72 30.72 -10.91
N ASN A 418 7.25 31.50 -11.88
CA ASN A 418 7.72 31.49 -13.27
C ASN A 418 9.25 31.48 -13.44
N ARG A 419 10.00 32.23 -12.62
CA ARG A 419 11.47 32.29 -12.69
C ARG A 419 12.17 30.94 -12.40
N PHE A 420 11.47 29.97 -11.81
CA PHE A 420 12.00 28.64 -11.45
C PHE A 420 11.54 27.52 -12.38
N LEU A 421 10.58 27.76 -13.28
CA LEU A 421 10.08 26.79 -14.27
C LEU A 421 11.13 26.39 -15.33
N GLY A 422 12.36 26.91 -15.28
CA GLY A 422 13.47 26.43 -16.11
C GLY A 422 14.41 25.47 -15.38
N TYR A 423 14.27 25.32 -14.06
CA TYR A 423 15.32 24.82 -13.19
C TYR A 423 14.84 23.70 -12.25
N VAL A 424 13.67 23.85 -11.64
CA VAL A 424 13.15 22.86 -10.68
C VAL A 424 12.41 21.77 -11.47
N LYS A 425 13.10 20.66 -11.74
CA LYS A 425 12.52 19.47 -12.38
C LYS A 425 12.09 18.47 -11.33
N LEU A 426 10.79 18.22 -11.25
CA LEU A 426 10.24 17.19 -10.36
C LEU A 426 10.28 15.85 -11.07
N PHE A 427 10.95 14.86 -10.46
CA PHE A 427 11.13 13.52 -11.03
C PHE A 427 11.65 13.52 -12.49
N ASP A 428 12.62 14.40 -12.78
CA ASP A 428 13.21 14.65 -14.11
C ASP A 428 12.22 15.11 -15.22
N GLU A 429 10.99 15.45 -14.87
CA GLU A 429 10.01 15.96 -15.82
C GLU A 429 10.23 17.44 -16.14
N ASP A 430 9.83 17.86 -17.35
CA ASP A 430 9.86 19.26 -17.73
C ASP A 430 8.79 20.03 -16.93
N PRO A 431 9.17 21.01 -16.07
CA PRO A 431 8.21 21.77 -15.28
C PRO A 431 7.30 22.70 -16.10
N ARG A 432 7.50 22.79 -17.42
CA ARG A 432 6.71 23.62 -18.34
C ARG A 432 5.59 22.85 -19.05
N ILE A 433 5.37 21.58 -18.70
CA ILE A 433 4.24 20.82 -19.22
C ILE A 433 2.94 21.54 -18.85
N THR A 434 2.13 21.85 -19.85
CA THR A 434 0.77 22.36 -19.71
C THR A 434 -0.26 21.26 -19.99
N PRO A 435 -1.55 21.46 -19.66
CA PRO A 435 -2.61 20.54 -20.04
C PRO A 435 -2.62 20.17 -21.54
N GLU A 436 -2.28 21.10 -22.43
CA GLU A 436 -2.18 20.84 -23.87
C GLU A 436 -1.04 19.87 -24.19
N ASN A 437 0.13 20.03 -23.54
CA ASN A 437 1.24 19.09 -23.70
C ASN A 437 0.88 17.70 -23.16
N ALA A 438 0.30 17.64 -21.95
CA ALA A 438 -0.12 16.39 -21.32
C ALA A 438 -1.17 15.65 -22.16
N ASN A 439 -2.10 16.37 -22.78
CA ASN A 439 -3.09 15.79 -23.69
C ASN A 439 -2.47 15.16 -24.94
N VAL A 440 -1.32 15.65 -25.43
CA VAL A 440 -0.59 14.97 -26.51
C VAL A 440 -0.06 13.61 -26.04
N PHE A 441 0.43 13.51 -24.80
CA PHE A 441 0.93 12.25 -24.25
C PHE A 441 -0.16 11.20 -24.02
N MET A 442 -1.42 11.60 -23.91
CA MET A 442 -2.56 10.68 -23.77
C MET A 442 -2.70 9.71 -24.94
N GLY A 443 -2.20 10.06 -26.14
CA GLY A 443 -2.18 9.13 -27.28
C GLY A 443 -1.46 7.81 -26.99
N ARG A 444 -0.49 7.83 -26.06
CA ARG A 444 0.36 6.69 -25.69
C ARG A 444 -0.27 5.76 -24.67
N ILE A 445 -1.19 6.30 -23.87
CA ILE A 445 -1.66 5.65 -22.65
C ILE A 445 -2.36 4.30 -22.92
N PRO A 446 -3.26 4.17 -23.90
CA PRO A 446 -3.92 2.89 -24.17
C PRO A 446 -2.94 1.76 -24.51
N GLY A 447 -1.96 2.03 -25.38
CA GLY A 447 -0.95 1.04 -25.78
C GLY A 447 -0.04 0.61 -24.63
N ARG A 448 0.37 1.57 -23.78
CA ARG A 448 1.19 1.27 -22.60
C ARG A 448 0.44 0.42 -21.56
N TYR A 449 -0.84 0.68 -21.35
CA TYR A 449 -1.66 -0.18 -20.49
C TYR A 449 -1.87 -1.58 -21.09
N ALA A 450 -2.06 -1.69 -22.41
CA ALA A 450 -2.16 -3.00 -23.08
C ALA A 450 -0.87 -3.81 -22.92
N ALA A 451 0.29 -3.19 -23.12
CA ALA A 451 1.60 -3.80 -22.90
C ALA A 451 1.78 -4.27 -21.46
N LEU A 452 1.40 -3.45 -20.48
CA LEU A 452 1.47 -3.81 -19.06
C LEU A 452 0.49 -4.94 -18.71
N ALA A 453 -0.73 -4.92 -19.26
CA ALA A 453 -1.72 -5.99 -19.08
C ALA A 453 -1.24 -7.34 -19.60
N LYS A 454 -0.63 -7.35 -20.80
CA LYS A 454 -0.01 -8.56 -21.35
C LYS A 454 1.10 -9.08 -20.43
N ALA A 455 1.99 -8.20 -19.96
CA ALA A 455 3.10 -8.59 -19.08
C ALA A 455 2.60 -9.16 -17.74
N ILE A 456 1.71 -8.45 -17.05
CA ILE A 456 1.14 -8.89 -15.77
C ILE A 456 0.42 -10.22 -15.94
N GLY A 457 -0.41 -10.36 -16.98
CA GLY A 457 -1.13 -11.61 -17.27
C GLY A 457 -0.20 -12.79 -17.53
N ASN A 458 0.80 -12.62 -18.39
CA ASN A 458 1.75 -13.69 -18.75
C ASN A 458 2.58 -14.16 -17.55
N ILE A 459 3.10 -13.22 -16.77
CA ILE A 459 3.99 -13.52 -15.63
C ILE A 459 3.20 -14.19 -14.50
N SER A 460 2.09 -13.56 -14.10
CA SER A 460 1.37 -13.96 -12.91
C SER A 460 0.30 -15.03 -13.14
N GLY A 461 -0.17 -15.20 -14.38
CA GLY A 461 -1.33 -16.05 -14.69
C GLY A 461 -2.64 -15.54 -14.10
N ILE A 462 -2.69 -14.28 -13.63
CA ILE A 462 -3.87 -13.70 -13.01
C ILE A 462 -4.97 -13.42 -14.05
N SER A 463 -6.23 -13.58 -13.66
CA SER A 463 -7.37 -13.08 -14.42
C SER A 463 -7.33 -11.54 -14.49
N ALA A 464 -7.53 -10.97 -15.68
CA ALA A 464 -7.52 -9.52 -15.88
C ALA A 464 -8.50 -8.78 -14.94
N LYS A 465 -9.66 -9.37 -14.63
CA LYS A 465 -10.66 -8.78 -13.72
C LYS A 465 -10.16 -8.60 -12.29
N ARG A 466 -9.13 -9.36 -11.89
CA ARG A 466 -8.49 -9.32 -10.57
C ARG A 466 -7.34 -8.29 -10.49
N VAL A 467 -7.11 -7.54 -11.56
CA VAL A 467 -6.25 -6.37 -11.55
C VAL A 467 -7.11 -5.13 -11.30
N VAL A 468 -6.75 -4.34 -10.28
CA VAL A 468 -7.46 -3.13 -9.87
C VAL A 468 -6.57 -1.93 -10.14
N LEU A 469 -6.93 -1.12 -11.14
CA LEU A 469 -6.29 0.17 -11.41
C LEU A 469 -6.96 1.26 -10.56
N THR A 470 -6.18 1.97 -9.77
CA THR A 470 -6.67 3.01 -8.84
C THR A 470 -6.57 4.38 -9.51
N ALA A 471 -7.67 5.14 -9.49
CA ALA A 471 -7.68 6.54 -9.95
C ALA A 471 -6.85 7.44 -9.02
N TYR A 472 -6.30 8.53 -9.55
CA TYR A 472 -5.69 9.59 -8.73
C TYR A 472 -6.78 10.50 -8.15
N PRO A 473 -6.64 10.96 -6.89
CA PRO A 473 -7.64 11.80 -6.23
C PRO A 473 -7.66 13.26 -6.72
N ASP A 474 -8.75 13.95 -6.45
CA ASP A 474 -8.89 15.40 -6.68
C ASP A 474 -8.10 16.19 -5.63
N MET A 475 -7.34 17.20 -6.08
CA MET A 475 -6.38 17.92 -5.22
C MET A 475 -6.66 19.42 -5.13
N ASP A 476 -7.58 19.94 -5.92
CA ASP A 476 -7.66 21.36 -6.25
C ASP A 476 -8.51 22.20 -5.29
N GLN A 477 -9.14 21.62 -4.27
CA GLN A 477 -10.14 22.32 -3.45
C GLN A 477 -9.63 22.78 -2.07
N ASP A 478 -10.16 23.91 -1.60
CA ASP A 478 -10.05 24.39 -0.23
C ASP A 478 -11.12 23.77 0.68
N ALA A 479 -11.14 24.11 1.97
CA ALA A 479 -12.06 23.55 2.95
C ALA A 479 -13.54 23.94 2.72
N ASP A 480 -13.80 24.96 1.89
CA ASP A 480 -15.15 25.38 1.49
C ASP A 480 -15.60 24.69 0.19
N GLY A 481 -14.71 23.94 -0.48
CA GLY A 481 -14.96 23.25 -1.75
C GLY A 481 -14.74 24.14 -2.97
N LYS A 482 -14.02 25.26 -2.82
CA LYS A 482 -13.63 26.14 -3.93
C LYS A 482 -12.25 25.75 -4.44
N VAL A 483 -12.00 25.98 -5.73
CA VAL A 483 -10.68 25.78 -6.32
C VAL A 483 -9.65 26.67 -5.61
N CYS A 484 -8.45 26.13 -5.37
CA CYS A 484 -7.37 26.80 -4.67
C CYS A 484 -7.03 28.15 -5.31
N ALA A 485 -7.04 29.19 -4.48
CA ALA A 485 -6.56 30.51 -4.88
C ALA A 485 -5.02 30.54 -4.98
N SER A 486 -4.49 31.48 -5.76
CA SER A 486 -3.05 31.71 -5.82
C SER A 486 -2.51 32.17 -4.46
N GLY A 487 -1.35 31.66 -4.06
CA GLY A 487 -0.77 32.02 -2.75
C GLY A 487 0.40 31.13 -2.33
N THR A 488 0.97 31.44 -1.17
CA THR A 488 2.14 30.74 -0.62
C THR A 488 1.84 29.93 0.63
N ARG A 489 0.56 29.80 1.03
CA ARG A 489 0.18 29.01 2.21
C ARG A 489 0.60 27.56 2.01
N GLY A 490 1.39 27.04 2.94
CA GLY A 490 1.97 25.70 2.87
C GLY A 490 3.13 25.55 1.88
N MET A 491 3.51 26.62 1.18
CA MET A 491 4.50 26.64 0.10
C MET A 491 5.76 27.44 0.49
N ASP A 492 5.81 28.03 1.68
CA ASP A 492 6.83 29.02 2.05
C ASP A 492 8.12 28.43 2.66
N VAL A 493 8.33 27.11 2.55
CA VAL A 493 9.62 26.45 2.84
C VAL A 493 10.77 27.05 2.05
N GLY A 494 10.52 27.56 0.84
CA GLY A 494 11.50 28.24 0.01
C GLY A 494 10.83 29.19 -0.99
N VAL A 495 11.58 30.16 -1.49
CA VAL A 495 11.05 31.21 -2.38
C VAL A 495 10.62 30.69 -3.76
N ALA A 496 10.91 29.43 -4.08
CA ALA A 496 10.59 28.81 -5.36
C ALA A 496 9.10 28.57 -5.56
N TRP A 497 8.38 28.29 -4.47
CA TRP A 497 7.01 27.83 -4.53
C TRP A 497 6.00 28.97 -4.42
N GLN A 498 4.89 28.80 -5.11
CA GLN A 498 3.66 29.59 -5.06
C GLN A 498 2.60 28.84 -5.86
N LEU A 499 1.43 28.57 -5.27
CA LEU A 499 0.29 28.09 -6.03
C LEU A 499 -0.22 29.17 -6.97
N GLU A 500 -0.55 28.76 -8.19
CA GLU A 500 -1.20 29.58 -9.21
C GLU A 500 -2.59 28.98 -9.50
N GLY A 501 -3.64 29.65 -9.01
CA GLY A 501 -4.99 29.09 -9.00
C GLY A 501 -5.56 28.81 -10.39
N LYS A 502 -5.17 29.55 -11.44
CA LYS A 502 -5.65 29.26 -12.80
C LYS A 502 -5.01 27.99 -13.35
N ALA A 503 -3.72 27.80 -13.13
CA ALA A 503 -3.01 26.58 -13.49
C ALA A 503 -3.52 25.37 -12.69
N VAL A 504 -3.83 25.53 -11.40
CA VAL A 504 -4.49 24.50 -10.59
C VAL A 504 -5.84 24.11 -11.21
N ALA A 505 -6.70 25.09 -11.52
CA ALA A 505 -8.00 24.83 -12.14
C ALA A 505 -7.87 24.14 -13.50
N ALA A 506 -6.90 24.55 -14.33
CA ALA A 506 -6.66 23.97 -15.64
C ALA A 506 -6.15 22.52 -15.55
N THR A 507 -5.24 22.25 -14.61
CA THR A 507 -4.75 20.90 -14.31
C THR A 507 -5.88 20.00 -13.81
N GLN A 508 -6.73 20.46 -12.88
CA GLN A 508 -7.88 19.68 -12.43
C GLN A 508 -8.84 19.37 -13.58
N LYS A 509 -9.13 20.36 -14.43
CA LYS A 509 -9.97 20.15 -15.62
C LYS A 509 -9.40 19.07 -16.56
N PHE A 510 -8.08 19.05 -16.76
CA PHE A 510 -7.42 17.98 -17.51
C PHE A 510 -7.56 16.61 -16.83
N MET A 511 -7.44 16.55 -15.50
CA MET A 511 -7.64 15.33 -14.73
C MET A 511 -9.06 14.78 -14.90
N ASP A 512 -10.07 15.64 -14.79
CA ASP A 512 -11.49 15.28 -14.86
C ASP A 512 -11.90 14.87 -16.28
N ASP A 513 -11.52 15.66 -17.28
CA ASP A 513 -12.05 15.51 -18.64
C ASP A 513 -11.21 14.56 -19.51
N VAL A 514 -9.94 14.34 -19.16
CA VAL A 514 -8.99 13.63 -20.04
C VAL A 514 -8.29 12.47 -19.34
N LEU A 515 -7.51 12.72 -18.29
CA LEU A 515 -6.67 11.67 -17.72
C LEU A 515 -7.51 10.54 -17.11
N THR A 516 -8.46 10.88 -16.24
CA THR A 516 -9.26 9.88 -15.50
C THR A 516 -10.14 9.06 -16.43
N PRO A 517 -10.90 9.66 -17.38
CA PRO A 517 -11.65 8.90 -18.36
C PRO A 517 -10.74 8.04 -19.26
N GLY A 518 -9.56 8.54 -19.64
CA GLY A 518 -8.59 7.78 -20.43
C GLY A 518 -8.01 6.58 -19.68
N MET A 519 -7.72 6.73 -18.38
CA MET A 519 -7.32 5.62 -17.51
C MET A 519 -8.45 4.59 -17.36
N GLU A 520 -9.69 5.04 -17.13
CA GLU A 520 -10.86 4.15 -17.01
C GLU A 520 -11.08 3.35 -18.31
N GLN A 521 -11.07 4.03 -19.46
CA GLN A 521 -11.23 3.40 -20.77
C GLN A 521 -10.12 2.36 -21.02
N SER A 522 -8.88 2.70 -20.69
CA SER A 522 -7.73 1.81 -20.87
C SER A 522 -7.79 0.60 -19.93
N ALA A 523 -8.18 0.80 -18.67
CA ALA A 523 -8.41 -0.29 -17.72
C ALA A 523 -9.51 -1.24 -18.23
N LYS A 524 -10.63 -0.68 -18.72
CA LYS A 524 -11.72 -1.47 -19.30
C LYS A 524 -11.26 -2.26 -20.52
N ALA A 525 -10.46 -1.66 -21.41
CA ALA A 525 -9.89 -2.33 -22.58
C ALA A 525 -8.94 -3.47 -22.19
N ALA A 526 -8.17 -3.30 -21.11
CA ALA A 526 -7.33 -4.34 -20.53
C ALA A 526 -8.11 -5.42 -19.74
N GLY A 527 -9.44 -5.27 -19.58
CA GLY A 527 -10.28 -6.15 -18.77
C GLY A 527 -10.10 -6.00 -17.26
N TRP A 528 -9.49 -4.90 -16.82
CA TRP A 528 -9.22 -4.57 -15.42
C TRP A 528 -10.41 -3.89 -14.75
N THR A 529 -10.41 -3.91 -13.42
CA THR A 529 -11.34 -3.15 -12.58
C THR A 529 -10.76 -1.75 -12.31
N PHE A 530 -11.57 -0.70 -12.43
CA PHE A 530 -11.14 0.68 -12.14
C PHE A 530 -11.71 1.15 -10.79
N ALA A 531 -10.85 1.41 -9.81
CA ALA A 531 -11.21 1.88 -8.48
C ALA A 531 -11.15 3.41 -8.42
N TRP A 532 -12.31 4.06 -8.47
CA TRP A 532 -12.43 5.52 -8.56
C TRP A 532 -13.49 6.11 -7.61
N ARG A 533 -14.02 5.30 -6.69
CA ARG A 533 -15.09 5.68 -5.76
C ARG A 533 -14.75 6.93 -4.93
N HIS A 534 -13.50 7.08 -4.53
CA HIS A 534 -13.02 8.25 -3.79
C HIS A 534 -13.19 9.57 -4.57
N ARG A 535 -13.28 9.52 -5.91
CA ARG A 535 -13.65 10.67 -6.75
C ARG A 535 -15.14 10.73 -7.02
N SER A 536 -15.75 9.63 -7.49
CA SER A 536 -17.15 9.62 -7.92
C SER A 536 -18.13 9.98 -6.78
N GLU A 537 -17.77 9.67 -5.55
CA GLU A 537 -18.54 10.01 -4.34
C GLU A 537 -18.00 11.26 -3.62
N GLY A 538 -17.01 11.94 -4.20
CA GLY A 538 -16.51 13.22 -3.69
C GLY A 538 -15.78 13.13 -2.35
N HIS A 539 -15.13 12.02 -2.03
CA HIS A 539 -14.45 11.84 -0.73
C HIS A 539 -13.25 12.79 -0.52
N PHE A 540 -12.70 13.34 -1.62
CA PHE A 540 -11.66 14.37 -1.58
C PHE A 540 -12.20 15.80 -1.70
N GLN A 541 -13.52 15.98 -1.89
CA GLN A 541 -14.11 17.32 -1.90
C GLN A 541 -13.85 17.98 -0.55
N ARG A 542 -13.46 19.25 -0.58
CA ARG A 542 -13.04 20.01 0.61
C ARG A 542 -11.77 19.53 1.31
N HIS A 543 -11.07 18.54 0.77
CA HIS A 543 -9.86 17.96 1.35
C HIS A 543 -8.62 18.15 0.46
N GLY A 544 -8.68 19.06 -0.51
CA GLY A 544 -7.59 19.36 -1.44
C GLY A 544 -6.40 20.08 -0.79
N LEU A 545 -5.38 20.38 -1.61
CA LEU A 545 -4.06 20.86 -1.19
C LEU A 545 -4.06 22.19 -0.41
N CYS A 546 -5.08 23.02 -0.60
CA CYS A 546 -5.22 24.29 0.10
C CYS A 546 -6.31 24.26 1.20
N ALA A 547 -6.87 23.08 1.50
CA ALA A 547 -7.94 22.96 2.48
C ALA A 547 -7.40 23.12 3.91
N VAL A 548 -7.80 24.18 4.60
CA VAL A 548 -7.46 24.42 6.00
C VAL A 548 -8.66 25.06 6.68
N THR A 549 -9.09 24.52 7.81
CA THR A 549 -10.24 25.05 8.55
C THR A 549 -9.86 26.29 9.37
N ARG A 550 -10.86 26.98 9.93
CA ARG A 550 -10.59 28.13 10.82
C ARG A 550 -9.95 27.67 12.12
N GLU A 551 -10.38 26.53 12.64
CA GLU A 551 -9.86 25.92 13.86
C GLU A 551 -8.38 25.53 13.68
N GLU A 552 -8.02 24.95 12.54
CA GLU A 552 -6.62 24.62 12.23
C GLU A 552 -5.72 25.86 12.15
N LEU A 553 -6.24 27.01 11.70
CA LEU A 553 -5.45 28.25 11.67
C LEU A 553 -5.06 28.73 13.09
N GLU A 554 -5.73 28.27 14.14
CA GLU A 554 -5.39 28.55 15.54
C GLU A 554 -4.28 27.63 16.08
N ASP A 555 -3.98 26.52 15.38
CA ASP A 555 -2.85 25.62 15.66
C ASP A 555 -1.86 25.62 14.47
N PRO A 556 -0.85 26.51 14.47
CA PRO A 556 0.10 26.62 13.37
C PRO A 556 0.91 25.34 13.10
N ALA A 557 1.15 24.51 14.12
CA ALA A 557 1.89 23.26 13.96
C ALA A 557 1.05 22.19 13.27
N LEU A 558 -0.26 22.20 13.48
CA LEU A 558 -1.21 21.34 12.78
C LEU A 558 -1.45 21.80 11.33
N ALA A 559 -1.80 23.08 11.14
CA ALA A 559 -2.10 23.62 9.81
C ALA A 559 -0.88 23.62 8.87
N ASN A 560 0.30 23.95 9.44
CA ASN A 560 1.58 24.08 8.75
C ASN A 560 1.52 24.93 7.46
N ILE A 561 0.64 25.95 7.45
CA ILE A 561 0.47 26.87 6.33
C ILE A 561 1.56 27.94 6.24
N GLN A 562 2.40 28.02 7.27
CA GLN A 562 3.57 28.89 7.34
C GLN A 562 4.74 28.07 7.88
N PHE A 563 5.84 28.03 7.15
CA PHE A 563 6.97 27.19 7.47
C PHE A 563 7.70 27.70 8.72
N PRO A 564 8.05 26.82 9.69
CA PRO A 564 8.72 27.25 10.90
C PRO A 564 10.17 27.67 10.61
N ARG A 565 10.48 28.92 10.94
CA ARG A 565 11.82 29.51 10.79
C ARG A 565 12.35 29.99 12.12
N PHE A 566 13.63 29.75 12.34
CA PHE A 566 14.35 30.36 13.46
C PHE A 566 14.82 31.74 13.06
N LYS A 567 14.62 32.72 13.93
CA LYS A 567 15.15 34.07 13.79
C LYS A 567 15.89 34.42 15.08
N ASP A 568 17.12 34.90 14.93
CA ASP A 568 17.85 35.53 16.02
C ASP A 568 17.55 37.04 15.99
N VAL A 569 16.89 37.53 17.03
CA VAL A 569 16.59 38.95 17.21
C VAL A 569 17.19 39.35 18.56
N ASP A 570 18.19 40.24 18.53
CA ASP A 570 18.88 40.76 19.72
C ASP A 570 19.48 39.68 20.64
N GLY A 571 19.92 38.55 20.08
CA GLY A 571 20.48 37.42 20.83
C GLY A 571 19.42 36.51 21.48
N LEU A 572 18.14 36.77 21.23
CA LEU A 572 17.01 35.97 21.68
C LEU A 572 16.42 35.19 20.49
N GLY A 573 17.09 34.09 20.16
CA GLY A 573 16.65 33.18 19.10
C GLY A 573 15.27 32.55 19.35
N THR A 574 14.34 32.75 18.43
CA THR A 574 12.97 32.22 18.52
C THR A 574 12.51 31.55 17.24
N TRP A 575 11.71 30.49 17.39
CA TRP A 575 10.99 29.86 16.27
C TRP A 575 9.65 30.54 16.08
N GLY A 576 9.28 30.79 14.82
CA GLY A 576 7.93 31.19 14.44
C GLY A 576 7.52 30.49 13.14
N PRO A 577 6.23 30.11 12.98
CA PRO A 577 5.14 30.33 13.93
C PRO A 577 5.02 29.28 15.04
N PHE A 578 5.74 28.16 14.92
CA PHE A 578 5.77 27.08 15.93
C PHE A 578 7.16 26.45 15.99
N LYS A 579 7.45 25.66 17.02
CA LYS A 579 8.72 24.92 17.09
C LYS A 579 8.62 23.68 16.21
N PRO A 580 9.62 23.37 15.38
CA PRO A 580 9.56 22.19 14.51
C PRO A 580 9.36 20.85 15.25
N ALA A 581 9.71 20.77 16.53
CA ALA A 581 9.48 19.59 17.37
C ALA A 581 8.00 19.33 17.70
N ASP A 582 7.15 20.34 17.54
CA ASP A 582 5.71 20.30 17.80
C ASP A 582 4.92 19.81 16.56
N TYR A 583 5.56 19.74 15.39
CA TYR A 583 4.95 19.22 14.17
C TYR A 583 4.54 17.75 14.33
N ARG A 584 3.30 17.43 13.93
CA ARG A 584 2.70 16.09 14.01
C ARG A 584 2.30 15.62 12.61
N PRO A 585 3.18 14.89 11.89
CA PRO A 585 2.96 14.56 10.47
C PRO A 585 1.68 13.73 10.22
N TYR A 586 1.24 12.95 11.21
CA TYR A 586 0.10 12.05 11.12
C TYR A 586 -1.10 12.52 11.93
N ALA A 587 -1.09 13.74 12.46
CA ALA A 587 -2.27 14.30 13.09
C ALA A 587 -3.37 14.52 12.06
N THR A 588 -4.60 14.16 12.43
CA THR A 588 -5.80 14.36 11.62
C THR A 588 -5.96 15.82 11.25
N ARG A 589 -6.20 16.07 9.97
CA ARG A 589 -6.32 17.43 9.41
C ARG A 589 -7.33 17.45 8.26
N GLN A 590 -7.80 18.64 7.92
CA GLN A 590 -8.73 18.86 6.82
C GLN A 590 -8.07 18.56 5.47
N ARG A 591 -6.79 18.88 5.30
CA ARG A 591 -6.08 18.63 4.05
C ARG A 591 -5.67 17.16 3.92
N PHE A 592 -6.03 16.51 2.81
CA PHE A 592 -5.55 15.16 2.48
C PHE A 592 -4.28 15.11 1.64
N PHE A 593 -3.63 16.25 1.36
CA PHE A 593 -2.37 16.32 0.61
C PHE A 593 -1.24 17.00 1.39
N LEU A 594 -0.01 16.55 1.14
CA LEU A 594 1.18 17.15 1.72
C LEU A 594 1.58 18.37 0.90
N THR A 595 1.85 19.49 1.56
CA THR A 595 2.49 20.63 0.90
C THR A 595 4.02 20.49 0.95
N PRO A 596 4.79 21.30 0.21
CA PRO A 596 6.26 21.36 0.37
C PRO A 596 6.71 21.58 1.81
N ASN A 597 5.96 22.35 2.62
CA ASN A 597 6.24 22.49 4.05
C ASN A 597 6.10 21.16 4.79
N ASP A 598 4.98 20.44 4.58
CA ASP A 598 4.71 19.16 5.25
C ASP A 598 5.77 18.13 4.89
N ALA A 599 6.06 18.02 3.59
CA ALA A 599 7.03 17.08 3.05
C ALA A 599 8.43 17.33 3.65
N PHE A 600 8.88 18.59 3.67
CA PHE A 600 10.17 18.96 4.25
C PHE A 600 10.26 18.64 5.75
N LEU A 601 9.17 18.78 6.51
CA LEU A 601 9.16 18.46 7.94
C LEU A 601 9.01 16.95 8.22
N ALA A 602 8.31 16.19 7.36
CA ALA A 602 8.09 14.76 7.59
C ALA A 602 9.29 13.91 7.13
N SER A 603 9.72 14.09 5.88
CA SER A 603 10.80 13.29 5.27
C SER A 603 12.16 13.96 5.42
N HIS A 604 12.17 15.29 5.31
CA HIS A 604 13.36 16.14 5.35
C HIS A 604 14.46 15.65 4.40
N PHE A 605 14.11 15.24 3.18
CA PHE A 605 15.03 14.62 2.22
C PHE A 605 16.21 15.55 1.87
N HIS A 606 17.41 14.97 1.72
CA HIS A 606 18.61 15.69 1.29
C HIS A 606 19.46 14.77 0.42
N THR A 607 19.99 15.32 -0.67
CA THR A 607 20.91 14.65 -1.61
C THR A 607 22.09 15.54 -1.97
N THR A 608 23.23 14.92 -2.27
CA THR A 608 24.39 15.59 -2.86
C THR A 608 24.32 15.69 -4.38
N HIS A 609 23.44 14.93 -5.05
CA HIS A 609 23.32 14.86 -6.51
C HIS A 609 22.33 15.90 -7.04
N ILE A 610 22.64 17.18 -6.85
CA ILE A 610 21.92 18.26 -7.53
C ILE A 610 22.86 18.81 -8.59
N PRO A 611 22.50 18.80 -9.87
CA PRO A 611 23.36 19.39 -10.90
C PRO A 611 23.62 20.86 -10.56
N ILE A 612 24.89 21.21 -10.32
CA ILE A 612 25.33 22.54 -9.85
C ILE A 612 24.91 23.68 -10.80
N LEU A 613 24.60 23.35 -12.06
CA LEU A 613 24.16 24.28 -13.09
C LEU A 613 22.67 24.67 -13.00
N ASP A 614 21.87 24.04 -12.12
CA ASP A 614 20.41 24.16 -12.10
C ASP A 614 19.85 25.26 -11.16
N GLY A 615 20.56 26.37 -10.92
CA GLY A 615 19.90 27.59 -10.38
C GLY A 615 20.00 27.86 -8.88
N GLY A 616 21.01 27.31 -8.19
CA GLY A 616 21.47 27.83 -6.89
C GLY A 616 20.76 27.33 -5.63
N PRO A 617 21.04 27.95 -4.46
CA PRO A 617 20.57 27.54 -3.14
C PRO A 617 19.05 27.32 -3.02
N GLU A 618 18.28 28.15 -3.70
CA GLU A 618 16.81 28.17 -3.64
C GLU A 618 16.19 26.99 -4.40
N VAL A 619 16.80 26.61 -5.54
CA VAL A 619 16.39 25.41 -6.30
C VAL A 619 16.68 24.15 -5.50
N GLN A 620 17.81 24.09 -4.78
CA GLN A 620 18.12 22.96 -3.91
C GLN A 620 17.07 22.75 -2.81
N ILE A 621 16.58 23.82 -2.16
CA ILE A 621 15.50 23.73 -1.17
C ILE A 621 14.20 23.26 -1.83
N ALA A 622 13.88 23.78 -3.02
CA ALA A 622 12.71 23.34 -3.76
C ALA A 622 12.75 21.83 -4.02
N LEU A 623 13.83 21.32 -4.62
CA LEU A 623 14.00 19.89 -4.91
C LEU A 623 13.89 19.02 -3.65
N TRP A 624 14.56 19.42 -2.56
CA TRP A 624 14.48 18.70 -1.29
C TRP A 624 13.07 18.65 -0.71
N SER A 625 12.33 19.77 -0.77
CA SER A 625 10.94 19.82 -0.32
C SER A 625 9.99 19.04 -1.23
N ALA A 626 10.27 18.94 -2.53
CA ALA A 626 9.41 18.20 -3.45
C ALA A 626 9.62 16.69 -3.38
N TRP A 627 10.87 16.22 -3.49
CA TRP A 627 11.20 14.79 -3.42
C TRP A 627 10.95 14.19 -2.03
N SER A 628 10.70 15.04 -1.03
CA SER A 628 10.19 14.60 0.28
C SER A 628 8.72 14.12 0.27
N GLY A 629 8.05 14.13 -0.89
CA GLY A 629 6.67 13.70 -1.09
C GLY A 629 5.64 14.83 -1.11
N ALA A 630 6.04 16.05 -1.49
CA ALA A 630 5.08 17.14 -1.69
C ALA A 630 4.04 16.76 -2.74
N PHE A 631 2.82 17.29 -2.59
CA PHE A 631 1.66 17.05 -3.45
C PHE A 631 1.12 15.62 -3.46
N HIS A 632 1.65 14.73 -2.60
CA HIS A 632 1.13 13.39 -2.43
C HIS A 632 0.07 13.34 -1.33
N PRO A 633 -0.82 12.33 -1.33
CA PRO A 633 -1.79 12.18 -0.27
C PRO A 633 -1.12 11.94 1.09
N THR A 634 -1.65 12.57 2.13
CA THR A 634 -1.36 12.27 3.54
C THR A 634 -1.75 10.83 3.89
N ALA A 635 -1.42 10.39 5.11
CA ALA A 635 -1.83 9.09 5.62
C ALA A 635 -3.36 8.90 5.59
N GLU A 636 -4.14 9.94 5.87
CA GLU A 636 -5.60 9.93 5.75
C GLU A 636 -6.06 9.87 4.28
N GLY A 637 -5.44 10.66 3.39
CA GLY A 637 -5.73 10.60 1.96
C GLY A 637 -5.48 9.21 1.36
N GLN A 638 -4.36 8.59 1.71
CA GLN A 638 -4.07 7.19 1.35
C GLN A 638 -5.09 6.21 1.96
N ALA A 639 -5.63 6.48 3.16
CA ALA A 639 -6.66 5.65 3.77
C ALA A 639 -7.99 5.76 3.01
N VAL A 640 -8.39 6.95 2.57
CA VAL A 640 -9.57 7.16 1.70
C VAL A 640 -9.42 6.44 0.36
N MET A 641 -8.24 6.51 -0.25
CA MET A 641 -7.95 5.73 -1.46
C MET A 641 -8.06 4.22 -1.17
N ALA A 642 -7.58 3.74 -0.02
CA ALA A 642 -7.68 2.35 0.37
C ALA A 642 -9.13 1.89 0.56
N ASP A 643 -10.01 2.72 1.13
CA ASP A 643 -11.44 2.41 1.26
C ASP A 643 -12.09 2.18 -0.12
N ALA A 644 -11.76 3.02 -1.11
CA ALA A 644 -12.21 2.85 -2.49
C ALA A 644 -11.70 1.56 -3.14
N VAL A 645 -10.42 1.21 -2.93
CA VAL A 645 -9.82 -0.01 -3.49
C VAL A 645 -10.33 -1.26 -2.77
N LEU A 646 -10.48 -1.20 -1.44
CA LEU A 646 -10.99 -2.29 -0.61
C LEU A 646 -12.43 -2.66 -0.98
N TRP A 647 -13.25 -1.68 -1.36
CA TRP A 647 -14.59 -1.92 -1.89
C TRP A 647 -14.58 -2.86 -3.10
N GLU A 648 -13.74 -2.55 -4.10
CA GLU A 648 -13.60 -3.40 -5.28
C GLU A 648 -12.96 -4.75 -4.96
N ALA A 649 -11.91 -4.76 -4.12
CA ALA A 649 -11.24 -5.98 -3.69
C ALA A 649 -12.20 -6.97 -3.03
N ARG A 650 -13.05 -6.50 -2.10
CA ARG A 650 -14.09 -7.30 -1.45
C ARG A 650 -15.07 -7.88 -2.46
N ARG A 651 -15.56 -7.06 -3.39
CA ARG A 651 -16.51 -7.49 -4.44
C ARG A 651 -15.91 -8.59 -5.32
N LEU A 652 -14.67 -8.40 -5.76
CA LEU A 652 -13.95 -9.35 -6.60
C LEU A 652 -13.69 -10.68 -5.86
N LEU A 653 -13.22 -10.63 -4.61
CA LEU A 653 -12.97 -11.82 -3.78
C LEU A 653 -14.25 -12.56 -3.38
N ALA A 654 -15.37 -11.87 -3.18
CA ALA A 654 -16.66 -12.49 -2.91
C ALA A 654 -17.28 -13.16 -4.16
N SER A 655 -17.03 -12.63 -5.35
CA SER A 655 -17.37 -13.30 -6.60
C SER A 655 -16.40 -14.47 -6.84
N ALA A 656 -16.61 -15.58 -6.13
CA ALA A 656 -16.08 -16.86 -6.57
C ALA A 656 -16.62 -17.10 -7.99
N GLU A 657 -15.73 -17.12 -9.00
CA GLU A 657 -16.08 -17.66 -10.31
C GLU A 657 -16.45 -19.13 -10.07
N LYS A 658 -17.75 -19.42 -10.06
CA LYS A 658 -18.31 -20.76 -10.17
C LYS A 658 -18.03 -21.32 -11.56
#